data_AF-A0A934HS47-F1
#
_entry.id   AF-A0A934HS47-F1
#
_cell.length_a   1.000
_cell.length_b   1.000
_cell.length_c   1.000
_cell.angle_alpha   90.00
_cell.angle_beta   90.00
_cell.angle_gamma   90.00
#
_symmetry.space_group_name_H-M   'P 1'
#
loop_
_entity.id
_entity.type
_entity.pdbx_description
1 polymer ?
#
loop_
_entity_poly.entity_id
_entity_poly.type
_entity_poly.pdbx_seq_one_letter_code
_entity_poly.pdbx_strand_id
1 'polypeptide(L)'
;MRALSFVLGCLIGIGGLSLPVAAQRANIADAIVAETTDFQIICFTNQPCNANEKVTKPQRAAAQRGLEELQKARNWLEGMGFDVANANLDPGTDGKKALRLQFDTATHERRCAGMAYACRALSLLDKGRVILPVEYVDGLADGGTLVHEYVHTLQASRDDEGAHWLNEMVATAIGSAWVRKRTGQNRVYEPKYSMVLDREFWDGNDDPGYGKWDYAISLGEKIGSQDGVAYLAQDRFIKAANHADLRNGNGMTLFYDTALVGDATFDKVFPDYVARFNNVEDDTAQQDRTGKYFYYGDIAKHAVEVTSTTFTHEDRFDGKATAFAAHPMLLSLKVTPTPDTPPSENILLATLEVTEADDPGSLTLIREHRLAQEKLRDSFLLDGNDPPEELGFFRVANTPAPDSTADNGFVLKVETRPVSFDPPTCFQAGKPSEMTITGLPEGGADNWRLKVDNGSAEGRTITPARPGKIDVKVEIDSPVTRRETGLAPKAPSKTRVDIGTFDVAANDCMVRLTMGPAVMTYVADGSYTEFNTPTGEAMYISASNLAMWQGGGWMNVPPQAKAMILGGMKQNNAALRMEFPGAHDDEGDFMSQMPKIFAKRFGWANLKGTLAPGGGTPERKRAPCPDGASGCSSIVFSMEGHPVPVTFDAQKRPKVVTFEGQDMVFQYGTWSVRRPPGW
;
A
#
# COMPACT_ATOMS: atom_id res chain seq x y z
N MET A 1 -86.12 -18.93 -6.36
CA MET A 1 -86.49 -19.89 -7.43
C MET A 1 -85.23 -20.70 -7.70
N ARG A 2 -85.06 -21.89 -7.09
CA ARG A 2 -85.41 -23.22 -7.62
C ARG A 2 -84.86 -23.41 -9.05
N ALA A 3 -83.77 -24.18 -9.22
CA ALA A 3 -83.76 -25.65 -9.45
C ALA A 3 -83.90 -25.96 -10.95
N LEU A 4 -83.32 -26.96 -11.63
CA LEU A 4 -82.62 -28.22 -11.34
C LEU A 4 -82.14 -28.73 -12.75
N SER A 5 -80.94 -29.28 -12.97
CA SER A 5 -80.58 -30.73 -13.04
C SER A 5 -80.23 -31.33 -14.42
N PHE A 6 -79.42 -32.41 -14.32
CA PHE A 6 -78.97 -33.47 -15.25
C PHE A 6 -77.59 -33.27 -15.93
N VAL A 7 -76.47 -33.96 -15.61
CA VAL A 7 -76.08 -35.32 -15.12
C VAL A 7 -75.76 -36.35 -16.24
N LEU A 8 -74.60 -37.03 -16.06
CA LEU A 8 -73.88 -38.07 -16.85
C LEU A 8 -73.06 -37.54 -18.04
N GLY A 9 -71.76 -37.80 -18.22
CA GLY A 9 -70.86 -38.78 -17.62
C GLY A 9 -70.07 -39.46 -18.75
N CYS A 10 -68.75 -39.17 -18.88
CA CYS A 10 -67.82 -40.02 -19.62
C CYS A 10 -66.35 -39.69 -19.26
N LEU A 11 -65.75 -40.63 -18.54
CA LEU A 11 -64.37 -41.11 -18.64
C LEU A 11 -63.19 -40.12 -18.60
N ILE A 12 -62.42 -40.31 -17.52
CA ILE A 12 -61.00 -40.02 -17.34
C ILE A 12 -60.22 -40.33 -18.63
N GLY A 13 -59.69 -39.29 -19.25
CA GLY A 13 -58.61 -39.36 -20.23
C GLY A 13 -57.50 -38.43 -19.76
N ILE A 14 -56.42 -39.02 -19.25
CA ILE A 14 -55.16 -38.34 -18.97
C ILE A 14 -54.62 -37.83 -20.31
N GLY A 15 -54.88 -36.56 -20.62
CA GLY A 15 -54.37 -35.88 -21.80
C GLY A 15 -53.22 -34.97 -21.40
N GLY A 16 -52.01 -35.52 -21.41
CA GLY A 16 -50.79 -34.72 -21.37
C GLY A 16 -50.77 -33.77 -22.57
N LEU A 17 -50.77 -32.47 -22.30
CA LEU A 17 -50.58 -31.45 -23.32
C LEU A 17 -49.09 -31.41 -23.70
N SER A 18 -48.73 -32.23 -24.67
CA SER A 18 -47.47 -32.15 -25.41
C SER A 18 -47.55 -31.04 -26.46
N LEU A 19 -46.81 -29.95 -26.24
CA LEU A 19 -46.42 -29.00 -27.28
C LEU A 19 -45.24 -29.59 -28.11
N PRO A 20 -45.06 -29.17 -29.37
CA PRO A 20 -44.60 -30.05 -30.43
C PRO A 20 -43.11 -30.36 -30.30
N VAL A 21 -42.82 -31.63 -30.02
CA VAL A 21 -41.59 -32.26 -30.42
C VAL A 21 -41.55 -32.20 -31.96
N ALA A 22 -40.79 -31.27 -32.53
CA ALA A 22 -40.30 -31.46 -33.88
C ALA A 22 -39.52 -32.78 -33.85
N ALA A 23 -40.16 -33.83 -34.35
CA ALA A 23 -39.70 -35.20 -34.25
C ALA A 23 -38.29 -35.31 -34.85
N GLN A 24 -37.30 -35.55 -33.99
CA GLN A 24 -36.03 -36.13 -34.37
C GLN A 24 -36.35 -37.49 -35.02
N ARG A 25 -36.44 -37.53 -36.35
CA ARG A 25 -36.78 -38.73 -37.15
C ARG A 25 -35.57 -39.65 -37.40
N ALA A 26 -34.46 -39.44 -36.69
CA ALA A 26 -33.30 -40.33 -36.71
C ALA A 26 -33.30 -41.21 -35.45
N ASN A 27 -32.78 -42.44 -35.55
CA ASN A 27 -32.47 -43.23 -34.36
C ASN A 27 -31.49 -42.44 -33.49
N ILE A 28 -31.73 -42.35 -32.17
CA ILE A 28 -30.88 -41.55 -31.28
C ILE A 28 -29.41 -42.01 -31.37
N ALA A 29 -29.18 -43.30 -31.59
CA ALA A 29 -27.85 -43.86 -31.83
C ALA A 29 -27.13 -43.24 -33.05
N ASP A 30 -27.86 -42.94 -34.12
CA ASP A 30 -27.32 -42.33 -35.33
C ASP A 30 -27.00 -40.84 -35.15
N ALA A 31 -27.55 -40.20 -34.10
CA ALA A 31 -27.32 -38.80 -33.79
C ALA A 31 -26.13 -38.58 -32.83
N ILE A 32 -25.54 -39.63 -32.25
CA ILE A 32 -24.39 -39.51 -31.34
C ILE A 32 -23.14 -39.12 -32.12
N VAL A 33 -22.56 -37.99 -31.76
CA VAL A 33 -21.33 -37.44 -32.35
C VAL A 33 -20.10 -37.94 -31.61
N ALA A 34 -20.20 -37.99 -30.28
CA ALA A 34 -19.14 -38.38 -29.35
C ALA A 34 -19.79 -38.86 -28.04
N GLU A 35 -19.10 -39.74 -27.32
CA GLU A 35 -19.58 -40.22 -26.02
C GLU A 35 -18.45 -40.57 -25.03
N THR A 36 -18.79 -40.49 -23.75
CA THR A 36 -17.96 -40.89 -22.61
C THR A 36 -18.84 -41.68 -21.63
N THR A 37 -18.32 -41.94 -20.43
CA THR A 37 -19.05 -42.65 -19.36
C THR A 37 -20.32 -41.91 -18.97
N ASP A 38 -20.23 -40.60 -18.74
CA ASP A 38 -21.34 -39.80 -18.19
C ASP A 38 -22.00 -38.88 -19.21
N PHE A 39 -21.37 -38.61 -20.35
CA PHE A 39 -21.84 -37.62 -21.32
C PHE A 39 -21.94 -38.14 -22.75
N GLN A 40 -22.84 -37.53 -23.52
CA GLN A 40 -22.96 -37.68 -24.97
C GLN A 40 -23.13 -36.32 -25.65
N ILE A 41 -22.49 -36.14 -26.81
CA ILE A 41 -22.79 -35.01 -27.71
C ILE A 41 -23.72 -35.52 -28.79
N ILE A 42 -24.91 -34.92 -28.91
CA ILE A 42 -25.94 -35.30 -29.87
C ILE A 42 -26.01 -34.23 -30.95
N CYS A 43 -26.00 -34.66 -32.22
CA CYS A 43 -26.24 -33.77 -33.33
C CYS A 43 -27.69 -33.28 -33.32
N PHE A 44 -27.86 -31.96 -33.30
CA PHE A 44 -29.17 -31.33 -33.21
C PHE A 44 -29.42 -30.39 -34.40
N THR A 45 -30.47 -30.70 -35.16
CA THR A 45 -30.94 -29.89 -36.30
C THR A 45 -32.45 -30.04 -36.44
N ASN A 46 -33.10 -29.14 -37.20
CA ASN A 46 -34.52 -29.24 -37.55
C ASN A 46 -34.83 -30.37 -38.57
N GLN A 47 -33.81 -31.12 -39.01
CA GLN A 47 -33.88 -32.27 -39.90
C GLN A 47 -33.32 -33.53 -39.20
N PRO A 48 -33.57 -34.75 -39.72
CA PRO A 48 -32.87 -35.95 -39.24
C PRO A 48 -31.35 -35.72 -39.29
N CYS A 49 -30.68 -35.87 -38.15
CA CYS A 49 -29.23 -35.76 -38.10
C CYS A 49 -28.58 -37.11 -37.88
N ASN A 50 -28.02 -37.68 -38.95
CA ASN A 50 -27.05 -38.76 -38.85
C ASN A 50 -25.66 -38.13 -38.66
N ALA A 51 -25.07 -38.27 -37.48
CA ALA A 51 -23.78 -37.70 -37.11
C ALA A 51 -22.65 -38.17 -38.04
N ASN A 52 -22.74 -39.40 -38.57
CA ASN A 52 -21.74 -39.94 -39.49
C ASN A 52 -21.73 -39.22 -40.84
N GLU A 53 -22.87 -38.69 -41.27
CA GLU A 53 -23.06 -37.98 -42.53
C GLU A 53 -22.91 -36.46 -42.37
N LYS A 54 -23.36 -35.89 -41.25
CA LYS A 54 -23.47 -34.44 -41.03
C LYS A 54 -22.26 -33.81 -40.34
N VAL A 55 -21.55 -34.57 -39.50
CA VAL A 55 -20.37 -34.08 -38.78
C VAL A 55 -19.13 -34.66 -39.44
N THR A 56 -18.13 -33.87 -39.79
CA THR A 56 -16.92 -34.40 -40.42
C THR A 56 -16.10 -35.25 -39.44
N LYS A 57 -15.28 -36.18 -39.94
CA LYS A 57 -14.41 -37.02 -39.09
C LYS A 57 -13.48 -36.19 -38.17
N PRO A 58 -12.84 -35.08 -38.62
CA PRO A 58 -12.07 -34.21 -37.74
C PRO A 58 -12.91 -33.59 -36.62
N GLN A 59 -14.11 -33.09 -36.94
CA GLN A 59 -15.02 -32.48 -35.97
C GLN A 59 -15.52 -33.50 -34.93
N ARG A 60 -15.81 -34.74 -35.33
CA ARG A 60 -16.13 -35.82 -34.37
C ARG A 60 -14.97 -36.12 -33.43
N ALA A 61 -13.74 -36.16 -33.96
CA ALA A 61 -12.54 -36.35 -33.14
C ALA A 61 -12.32 -35.17 -32.17
N ALA A 62 -12.62 -33.94 -32.58
CA ALA A 62 -12.56 -32.77 -31.70
C ALA A 62 -13.64 -32.80 -30.61
N ALA A 63 -14.88 -33.13 -30.98
CA ALA A 63 -15.99 -33.32 -30.05
C ALA A 63 -15.66 -34.40 -29.00
N GLN A 64 -15.08 -35.52 -29.42
CA GLN A 64 -14.63 -36.59 -28.52
C GLN A 64 -13.59 -36.09 -27.51
N ARG A 65 -12.56 -35.36 -27.97
CA ARG A 65 -11.55 -34.77 -27.07
C ARG A 65 -12.17 -33.79 -26.07
N GLY A 66 -13.07 -32.91 -26.53
CA GLY A 66 -13.76 -31.97 -25.64
C GLY A 66 -14.60 -32.68 -24.58
N LEU A 67 -15.29 -33.76 -24.97
CA LEU A 67 -16.11 -34.55 -24.05
C LEU A 67 -15.27 -35.34 -23.03
N GLU A 68 -14.11 -35.86 -23.44
CA GLU A 68 -13.14 -36.48 -22.53
C GLU A 68 -12.59 -35.46 -21.51
N GLU A 69 -12.34 -34.22 -21.92
CA GLU A 69 -11.95 -33.15 -21.00
C GLU A 69 -13.08 -32.80 -20.01
N LEU A 70 -14.32 -32.72 -20.48
CA LEU A 70 -15.48 -32.51 -19.61
C LEU A 70 -15.65 -33.66 -18.60
N GLN A 71 -15.44 -34.90 -19.02
CA GLN A 71 -15.48 -36.06 -18.13
C GLN A 71 -14.42 -35.98 -17.02
N LYS A 72 -13.19 -35.55 -17.35
CA LYS A 72 -12.14 -35.33 -16.35
C LYS A 72 -12.51 -34.20 -15.39
N ALA A 73 -13.05 -33.10 -15.90
CA ALA A 73 -13.50 -31.97 -15.09
C ALA A 73 -14.66 -32.35 -14.16
N ARG A 74 -15.63 -33.15 -14.62
CA ARG A 74 -16.71 -33.72 -13.78
C ARG A 74 -16.13 -34.47 -12.59
N ASN A 75 -15.21 -35.39 -12.83
CA ASN A 75 -14.61 -36.20 -11.76
C ASN A 75 -13.79 -35.34 -10.79
N TRP A 76 -13.13 -34.30 -11.30
CA TRP A 76 -12.42 -33.31 -10.47
C TRP A 76 -13.39 -32.51 -9.58
N LEU A 77 -14.52 -32.04 -10.13
CA LEU A 77 -15.57 -31.35 -9.38
C LEU A 77 -16.23 -32.25 -8.33
N GLU A 78 -16.50 -33.51 -8.68
CA GLU A 78 -17.01 -34.52 -7.74
C GLU A 78 -16.06 -34.70 -6.55
N GLY A 79 -14.75 -34.79 -6.81
CA GLY A 79 -13.72 -34.88 -5.77
C GLY A 79 -13.64 -33.65 -4.85
N MET A 80 -14.13 -32.49 -5.29
CA MET A 80 -14.21 -31.25 -4.49
C MET A 80 -15.58 -31.08 -3.79
N GLY A 81 -16.50 -32.03 -3.94
CA GLY A 81 -17.80 -32.03 -3.27
C GLY A 81 -18.93 -31.31 -4.03
N PHE A 82 -18.75 -31.00 -5.32
CA PHE A 82 -19.84 -30.48 -6.15
C PHE A 82 -20.87 -31.58 -6.45
N ASP A 83 -22.16 -31.21 -6.49
CA ASP A 83 -23.28 -32.11 -6.77
C ASP A 83 -23.42 -32.42 -8.27
N VAL A 84 -22.39 -33.06 -8.85
CA VAL A 84 -22.32 -33.36 -10.29
C VAL A 84 -23.37 -34.36 -10.76
N ALA A 85 -23.91 -35.18 -9.85
CA ALA A 85 -24.94 -36.18 -10.16
C ALA A 85 -26.28 -35.53 -10.54
N ASN A 86 -26.62 -34.42 -9.89
CA ASN A 86 -27.86 -33.69 -10.11
C ASN A 86 -27.74 -32.55 -11.15
N ALA A 87 -26.70 -32.57 -11.98
CA ALA A 87 -26.54 -31.64 -13.10
C ALA A 87 -27.81 -31.62 -13.98
N ASN A 88 -28.39 -30.42 -14.13
CA ASN A 88 -29.58 -30.15 -14.94
C ASN A 88 -29.21 -30.03 -16.42
N LEU A 89 -29.05 -31.19 -17.04
CA LEU A 89 -28.77 -31.40 -18.46
C LEU A 89 -29.88 -32.25 -19.09
N ASP A 90 -29.99 -32.17 -20.41
CA ASP A 90 -30.88 -33.05 -21.17
C ASP A 90 -30.50 -34.54 -20.93
N PRO A 91 -31.49 -35.44 -20.83
CA PRO A 91 -31.21 -36.86 -20.74
C PRO A 91 -30.70 -37.39 -22.10
N GLY A 92 -29.59 -38.11 -22.07
CA GLY A 92 -29.07 -38.90 -23.18
C GLY A 92 -29.55 -40.36 -23.13
N THR A 93 -28.86 -41.23 -23.85
CA THR A 93 -29.10 -42.68 -23.80
C THR A 93 -28.38 -43.32 -22.61
N ASP A 94 -28.89 -44.45 -22.14
CA ASP A 94 -28.27 -45.25 -21.08
C ASP A 94 -27.95 -44.48 -19.78
N GLY A 95 -28.76 -43.47 -19.46
CA GLY A 95 -28.60 -42.65 -18.25
C GLY A 95 -27.55 -41.54 -18.34
N LYS A 96 -26.86 -41.40 -19.48
CA LYS A 96 -25.89 -40.33 -19.73
C LYS A 96 -26.58 -38.97 -19.85
N LYS A 97 -25.82 -37.88 -19.67
CA LYS A 97 -26.27 -36.50 -19.90
C LYS A 97 -25.92 -36.05 -21.32
N ALA A 98 -26.80 -35.32 -21.97
CA ALA A 98 -26.67 -34.91 -23.36
C ALA A 98 -26.31 -33.43 -23.50
N LEU A 99 -25.33 -33.15 -24.36
CA LEU A 99 -25.00 -31.82 -24.90
C LEU A 99 -25.42 -31.77 -26.38
N ARG A 100 -25.80 -30.59 -26.87
CA ARG A 100 -26.33 -30.43 -28.24
C ARG A 100 -25.30 -29.78 -29.16
N LEU A 101 -24.91 -30.48 -30.22
CA LEU A 101 -24.14 -29.90 -31.32
C LEU A 101 -25.10 -29.27 -32.35
N GLN A 102 -25.18 -27.94 -32.37
CA GLN A 102 -26.16 -27.17 -33.13
C GLN A 102 -25.62 -26.79 -34.52
N PHE A 103 -26.42 -27.04 -35.56
CA PHE A 103 -26.12 -26.64 -36.95
C PHE A 103 -27.05 -25.55 -37.49
N ASP A 104 -28.24 -25.39 -36.90
CA ASP A 104 -29.26 -24.48 -37.44
C ASP A 104 -29.05 -23.05 -36.91
N THR A 105 -28.78 -22.13 -37.84
CA THR A 105 -28.48 -20.73 -37.60
C THR A 105 -29.71 -19.82 -37.59
N ALA A 106 -30.90 -20.33 -37.92
CA ALA A 106 -32.12 -19.57 -38.14
C ALA A 106 -33.19 -19.74 -37.03
N THR A 107 -32.99 -20.66 -36.08
CA THR A 107 -33.99 -20.97 -35.02
C THR A 107 -33.70 -20.22 -33.71
N HIS A 108 -34.76 -19.89 -32.95
CA HIS A 108 -34.77 -19.08 -31.71
C HIS A 108 -33.75 -19.43 -30.60
N GLU A 109 -33.12 -20.61 -30.64
CA GLU A 109 -32.14 -21.06 -29.63
C GLU A 109 -30.75 -20.39 -29.78
N ARG A 110 -30.57 -19.50 -30.77
CA ARG A 110 -29.36 -18.73 -31.03
C ARG A 110 -29.08 -17.58 -30.06
N ARG A 111 -29.43 -17.71 -28.78
CA ARG A 111 -28.99 -16.77 -27.73
C ARG A 111 -27.50 -16.91 -27.37
N CYS A 112 -26.75 -17.85 -27.96
CA CYS A 112 -25.29 -17.75 -27.93
C CYS A 112 -24.88 -16.51 -28.76
N ALA A 113 -24.64 -15.37 -28.12
CA ALA A 113 -24.33 -14.11 -28.78
C ALA A 113 -23.03 -14.22 -29.60
N GLY A 114 -23.16 -14.47 -30.90
CA GLY A 114 -22.18 -14.17 -31.97
C GLY A 114 -20.80 -14.83 -31.97
N MET A 115 -20.23 -15.31 -30.84
CA MET A 115 -18.82 -15.79 -30.77
C MET A 115 -18.48 -16.80 -29.64
N ALA A 116 -19.44 -17.35 -28.89
CA ALA A 116 -19.12 -18.27 -27.78
C ALA A 116 -18.89 -19.72 -28.25
N TYR A 117 -17.83 -20.38 -27.76
CA TYR A 117 -17.50 -21.80 -28.07
C TYR A 117 -18.56 -22.79 -27.54
N ALA A 118 -19.29 -22.41 -26.49
CA ALA A 118 -20.45 -23.08 -25.95
C ALA A 118 -21.37 -22.03 -25.29
N CYS A 119 -22.64 -22.34 -25.08
CA CYS A 119 -23.51 -21.52 -24.24
C CYS A 119 -24.59 -22.36 -23.55
N ARG A 120 -25.03 -21.94 -22.35
CA ARG A 120 -26.23 -22.45 -21.71
C ARG A 120 -27.46 -21.70 -22.20
N ALA A 121 -28.46 -22.46 -22.66
CA ALA A 121 -29.79 -21.93 -22.91
C ALA A 121 -30.80 -22.52 -21.91
N LEU A 122 -31.67 -21.67 -21.38
CA LEU A 122 -32.87 -22.09 -20.67
C LEU A 122 -33.98 -22.35 -21.68
N SER A 123 -34.53 -23.55 -21.67
CA SER A 123 -35.76 -23.81 -22.43
C SER A 123 -36.97 -23.13 -21.77
N LEU A 124 -38.08 -23.01 -22.50
CA LEU A 124 -39.38 -22.53 -21.97
C LEU A 124 -39.94 -23.36 -20.79
N LEU A 125 -39.26 -24.44 -20.39
CA LEU A 125 -39.60 -25.34 -19.29
C LEU A 125 -38.49 -25.38 -18.23
N ASP A 126 -37.60 -24.38 -18.18
CA ASP A 126 -36.51 -24.26 -17.20
C ASP A 126 -35.50 -25.42 -17.20
N LYS A 127 -35.46 -26.23 -18.26
CA LYS A 127 -34.41 -27.21 -18.47
C LYS A 127 -33.16 -26.51 -19.01
N GLY A 128 -32.05 -26.63 -18.28
CA GLY A 128 -30.74 -26.15 -18.70
C GLY A 128 -30.21 -27.01 -19.85
N ARG A 129 -29.77 -26.36 -20.93
CA ARG A 129 -29.21 -27.02 -22.12
C ARG A 129 -27.86 -26.43 -22.43
N VAL A 130 -26.84 -27.26 -22.60
CA VAL A 130 -25.53 -26.83 -23.11
C VAL A 130 -25.52 -27.01 -24.63
N ILE A 131 -25.34 -25.89 -25.33
CA ILE A 131 -25.35 -25.79 -26.79
C ILE A 131 -23.92 -25.54 -27.26
N LEU A 132 -23.50 -26.33 -28.26
CA LEU A 132 -22.19 -26.28 -28.90
C LEU A 132 -22.39 -25.90 -30.37
N PRO A 133 -21.99 -24.70 -30.83
CA PRO A 133 -22.05 -24.37 -32.25
C PRO A 133 -21.06 -25.22 -33.04
N VAL A 134 -21.49 -25.84 -34.14
CA VAL A 134 -20.62 -26.73 -34.92
C VAL A 134 -19.37 -26.02 -35.48
N GLU A 135 -19.48 -24.73 -35.74
CA GLU A 135 -18.39 -23.86 -36.23
C GLU A 135 -17.20 -23.80 -35.25
N TYR A 136 -17.43 -24.11 -33.97
CA TYR A 136 -16.48 -23.95 -32.88
C TYR A 136 -16.06 -25.27 -32.21
N VAL A 137 -16.46 -26.41 -32.78
CA VAL A 137 -16.21 -27.74 -32.19
C VAL A 137 -14.73 -28.05 -31.99
N ASP A 138 -13.85 -27.46 -32.81
CA ASP A 138 -12.39 -27.60 -32.68
C ASP A 138 -11.83 -26.88 -31.44
N GLY A 139 -12.51 -25.81 -31.00
CA GLY A 139 -12.17 -25.06 -29.79
C GLY A 139 -12.64 -25.72 -28.48
N LEU A 140 -13.48 -26.75 -28.53
CA LEU A 140 -13.95 -27.47 -27.34
C LEU A 140 -12.82 -28.16 -26.56
N ALA A 141 -11.69 -28.42 -27.21
CA ALA A 141 -10.50 -28.99 -26.58
C ALA A 141 -9.79 -28.03 -25.61
N ASP A 142 -10.16 -26.74 -25.59
CA ASP A 142 -9.69 -25.79 -24.58
C ASP A 142 -10.23 -26.13 -23.18
N GLY A 143 -11.41 -26.75 -23.11
CA GLY A 143 -12.01 -27.30 -21.89
C GLY A 143 -12.58 -26.25 -20.93
N GLY A 144 -11.98 -25.06 -20.83
CA GLY A 144 -12.40 -23.99 -19.90
C GLY A 144 -13.83 -23.51 -20.12
N THR A 145 -14.18 -23.11 -21.35
CA THR A 145 -15.55 -22.67 -21.68
C THR A 145 -16.56 -23.80 -21.48
N LEU A 146 -16.22 -25.03 -21.88
CA LEU A 146 -17.12 -26.17 -21.71
C LEU A 146 -17.38 -26.50 -20.24
N VAL A 147 -16.37 -26.35 -19.38
CA VAL A 147 -16.50 -26.51 -17.92
C VAL A 147 -17.31 -25.38 -17.31
N HIS A 148 -17.10 -24.12 -17.73
CA HIS A 148 -17.92 -22.98 -17.31
C HIS A 148 -19.41 -23.25 -17.60
N GLU A 149 -19.76 -23.65 -18.83
CA GLU A 149 -21.15 -23.97 -19.17
C GLU A 149 -21.70 -25.18 -18.40
N TYR A 150 -20.86 -26.19 -18.13
CA TYR A 150 -21.24 -27.32 -17.30
C TYR A 150 -21.55 -26.90 -15.86
N VAL A 151 -20.78 -25.99 -15.27
CA VAL A 151 -21.04 -25.48 -13.91
C VAL A 151 -22.40 -24.81 -13.82
N HIS A 152 -22.81 -24.07 -14.85
CA HIS A 152 -24.16 -23.51 -14.87
C HIS A 152 -25.27 -24.57 -14.83
N THR A 153 -24.99 -25.82 -15.20
CA THR A 153 -25.95 -26.93 -15.05
C THR A 153 -26.09 -27.41 -13.61
N LEU A 154 -25.11 -27.11 -12.76
CA LEU A 154 -25.14 -27.39 -11.31
C LEU A 154 -25.90 -26.29 -10.54
N GLN A 155 -26.04 -25.11 -11.17
CA GLN A 155 -26.74 -23.95 -10.63
C GLN A 155 -28.24 -24.02 -10.97
N ALA A 156 -29.05 -23.34 -10.16
CA ALA A 156 -30.49 -23.24 -10.42
C ALA A 156 -30.76 -22.54 -11.78
N SER A 157 -31.85 -22.91 -12.44
CA SER A 157 -32.19 -22.48 -13.80
C SER A 157 -32.92 -21.14 -13.87
N ARG A 158 -32.75 -20.26 -12.88
CA ARG A 158 -33.51 -19.01 -12.81
C ARG A 158 -32.65 -17.83 -13.25
N ASP A 159 -33.19 -17.04 -14.17
CA ASP A 159 -32.71 -15.70 -14.54
C ASP A 159 -33.04 -14.72 -13.39
N ASP A 160 -32.48 -14.94 -12.19
CA ASP A 160 -32.68 -14.06 -11.04
C ASP A 160 -31.63 -12.93 -11.08
N GLU A 161 -32.09 -11.70 -11.35
CA GLU A 161 -31.26 -10.51 -11.59
C GLU A 161 -30.23 -10.24 -10.48
N GLY A 162 -30.53 -10.54 -9.21
CA GLY A 162 -29.63 -10.29 -8.06
C GLY A 162 -28.49 -11.29 -7.87
N ALA A 163 -28.61 -12.52 -8.40
CA ALA A 163 -27.62 -13.59 -8.22
C ALA A 163 -26.93 -14.02 -9.53
N HIS A 164 -27.34 -13.45 -10.66
CA HIS A 164 -26.77 -13.77 -11.97
C HIS A 164 -25.25 -13.53 -12.02
N TRP A 165 -24.79 -12.38 -11.51
CA TRP A 165 -23.37 -12.03 -11.51
C TRP A 165 -22.52 -13.04 -10.73
N LEU A 166 -23.05 -13.52 -9.60
CA LEU A 166 -22.38 -14.48 -8.74
C LEU A 166 -22.29 -15.85 -9.43
N ASN A 167 -23.34 -16.26 -10.12
CA ASN A 167 -23.38 -17.52 -10.88
C ASN A 167 -22.32 -17.56 -11.99
N GLU A 168 -22.23 -16.50 -12.79
CA GLU A 168 -21.20 -16.36 -13.84
C GLU A 168 -19.79 -16.26 -13.24
N MET A 169 -19.61 -15.53 -12.15
CA MET A 169 -18.33 -15.45 -11.45
C MET A 169 -17.87 -16.84 -10.99
N VAL A 170 -18.76 -17.64 -10.39
CA VAL A 170 -18.48 -19.02 -9.96
C VAL A 170 -18.15 -19.93 -11.14
N ALA A 171 -18.95 -19.90 -12.20
CA ALA A 171 -18.74 -20.71 -13.39
C ALA A 171 -17.41 -20.37 -14.08
N THR A 172 -17.09 -19.08 -14.19
CA THR A 172 -15.85 -18.59 -14.79
C THR A 172 -14.64 -18.93 -13.91
N ALA A 173 -14.74 -18.81 -12.58
CA ALA A 173 -13.67 -19.19 -11.66
C ALA A 173 -13.31 -20.67 -11.80
N ILE A 174 -14.32 -21.54 -11.86
CA ILE A 174 -14.11 -22.98 -12.00
C ILE A 174 -13.55 -23.33 -13.39
N GLY A 175 -14.09 -22.72 -14.46
CA GLY A 175 -13.56 -22.90 -15.82
C GLY A 175 -12.09 -22.47 -15.94
N SER A 176 -11.74 -21.31 -15.37
CA SER A 176 -10.36 -20.80 -15.32
C SER A 176 -9.43 -21.70 -14.48
N ALA A 177 -9.89 -22.13 -13.31
CA ALA A 177 -9.13 -23.02 -12.44
C ALA A 177 -8.84 -24.37 -13.10
N TRP A 178 -9.78 -24.92 -13.89
CA TRP A 178 -9.58 -26.15 -14.65
C TRP A 178 -8.47 -26.01 -15.70
N VAL A 179 -8.48 -24.91 -16.45
CA VAL A 179 -7.46 -24.62 -17.47
C VAL A 179 -6.09 -24.48 -16.83
N ARG A 180 -5.98 -23.70 -15.75
CA ARG A 180 -4.75 -23.53 -14.97
C ARG A 180 -4.26 -24.89 -14.45
N LYS A 181 -5.20 -25.68 -13.92
CA LYS A 181 -5.17 -27.13 -13.65
C LYS A 181 -4.29 -27.90 -14.63
N ARG A 182 -4.77 -27.90 -15.87
CA ARG A 182 -4.33 -28.78 -16.95
C ARG A 182 -3.09 -28.27 -17.68
N THR A 183 -2.97 -26.96 -17.84
CA THR A 183 -1.99 -26.35 -18.75
C THR A 183 -0.88 -25.58 -18.04
N GLY A 184 -1.07 -25.27 -16.75
CA GLY A 184 -0.21 -24.33 -16.02
C GLY A 184 -0.30 -22.89 -16.54
N GLN A 185 -1.25 -22.59 -17.44
CA GLN A 185 -1.43 -21.28 -18.07
C GLN A 185 -2.79 -20.67 -17.69
N ASN A 186 -2.84 -19.33 -17.59
CA ASN A 186 -4.06 -18.56 -17.35
C ASN A 186 -4.62 -18.00 -18.66
N ARG A 187 -4.91 -18.83 -19.67
CA ARG A 187 -5.14 -18.38 -21.06
C ARG A 187 -6.60 -18.17 -21.50
N VAL A 188 -7.59 -18.70 -20.81
CA VAL A 188 -8.99 -18.71 -21.30
C VAL A 188 -9.75 -17.45 -20.92
N TYR A 189 -9.47 -16.94 -19.71
CA TYR A 189 -9.90 -15.63 -19.25
C TYR A 189 -8.63 -15.01 -18.64
N GLU A 190 -7.87 -14.22 -19.38
CA GLU A 190 -6.83 -13.43 -18.72
C GLU A 190 -7.55 -12.33 -17.91
N PRO A 191 -7.28 -12.16 -16.60
CA PRO A 191 -7.97 -11.18 -15.77
C PRO A 191 -8.03 -9.78 -16.39
N LYS A 192 -7.00 -9.42 -17.16
CA LYS A 192 -6.88 -8.14 -17.87
C LYS A 192 -8.02 -7.87 -18.89
N TYR A 193 -8.71 -8.89 -19.41
CA TYR A 193 -9.73 -8.69 -20.45
C TYR A 193 -11.15 -8.48 -19.92
N SER A 194 -11.36 -8.54 -18.60
CA SER A 194 -12.71 -8.52 -18.02
C SER A 194 -12.79 -7.82 -16.67
N MET A 195 -11.67 -7.66 -15.96
CA MET A 195 -11.69 -7.14 -14.59
C MET A 195 -11.70 -5.61 -14.57
N VAL A 196 -12.69 -5.03 -13.92
CA VAL A 196 -12.78 -3.59 -13.66
C VAL A 196 -12.99 -3.39 -12.16
N LEU A 197 -12.02 -2.78 -11.48
CA LEU A 197 -11.95 -2.70 -10.01
C LEU A 197 -12.54 -1.41 -9.43
N ASP A 198 -12.78 -0.40 -10.26
CA ASP A 198 -13.40 0.89 -9.91
C ASP A 198 -14.93 0.89 -10.06
N ARG A 199 -15.53 -0.30 -10.28
CA ARG A 199 -16.98 -0.51 -10.34
C ARG A 199 -17.44 -1.52 -9.30
N GLU A 200 -18.72 -1.45 -8.95
CA GLU A 200 -19.34 -2.37 -7.99
C GLU A 200 -19.19 -3.83 -8.44
N PHE A 201 -19.15 -4.75 -7.48
CA PHE A 201 -18.99 -6.18 -7.79
C PHE A 201 -20.17 -6.76 -8.58
N TRP A 202 -21.38 -6.20 -8.41
CA TRP A 202 -22.61 -6.64 -9.06
C TRP A 202 -23.06 -5.73 -10.21
N ASP A 203 -22.21 -4.81 -10.69
CA ASP A 203 -22.57 -3.88 -11.78
C ASP A 203 -22.96 -4.66 -13.04
N GLY A 204 -24.27 -4.80 -13.27
CA GLY A 204 -24.85 -5.60 -14.36
C GLY A 204 -24.80 -4.93 -15.74
N ASN A 205 -24.10 -3.80 -15.87
CA ASN A 205 -24.14 -2.98 -17.07
C ASN A 205 -23.21 -3.43 -18.21
N ASP A 206 -22.10 -4.13 -17.94
CA ASP A 206 -21.13 -4.48 -18.99
C ASP A 206 -20.54 -5.91 -18.93
N ASP A 207 -20.53 -6.55 -17.77
CA ASP A 207 -19.97 -7.90 -17.62
C ASP A 207 -20.55 -8.58 -16.37
N PRO A 208 -21.50 -9.54 -16.51
CA PRO A 208 -22.24 -10.12 -15.40
C PRO A 208 -21.38 -11.07 -14.57
N GLY A 209 -20.19 -10.68 -14.10
CA GLY A 209 -19.35 -11.47 -13.20
C GLY A 209 -18.08 -12.09 -13.80
N TYR A 210 -17.84 -12.04 -15.12
CA TYR A 210 -16.57 -12.51 -15.71
C TYR A 210 -15.40 -11.62 -15.29
N GLY A 211 -15.63 -10.39 -14.87
CA GLY A 211 -14.57 -9.56 -14.32
C GLY A 211 -14.09 -9.92 -12.91
N LYS A 212 -14.82 -10.79 -12.20
CA LYS A 212 -14.63 -10.98 -10.74
C LYS A 212 -14.17 -12.37 -10.34
N TRP A 213 -14.02 -13.30 -11.29
CA TRP A 213 -13.63 -14.68 -10.96
C TRP A 213 -12.23 -14.82 -10.38
N ASP A 214 -11.27 -13.96 -10.75
CA ASP A 214 -9.89 -14.04 -10.23
C ASP A 214 -9.85 -13.68 -8.74
N TYR A 215 -10.76 -12.81 -8.29
CA TYR A 215 -10.98 -12.55 -6.87
C TYR A 215 -11.46 -13.83 -6.15
N ALA A 216 -12.41 -14.56 -6.72
CA ALA A 216 -12.92 -15.81 -6.13
C ALA A 216 -11.82 -16.88 -6.00
N ILE A 217 -11.00 -17.06 -7.04
CA ILE A 217 -9.84 -17.97 -6.97
C ILE A 217 -8.84 -17.49 -5.92
N SER A 218 -8.53 -16.20 -5.89
CA SER A 218 -7.58 -15.61 -4.94
C SER A 218 -8.03 -15.75 -3.49
N LEU A 219 -9.34 -15.58 -3.24
CA LEU A 219 -9.96 -15.83 -1.95
C LEU A 219 -9.85 -17.30 -1.58
N GLY A 220 -10.19 -18.20 -2.50
CA GLY A 220 -10.05 -19.64 -2.30
C GLY A 220 -8.62 -20.06 -1.96
N GLU A 221 -7.62 -19.54 -2.67
CA GLU A 221 -6.21 -19.75 -2.36
C GLU A 221 -5.85 -19.26 -0.96
N LYS A 222 -6.34 -18.09 -0.55
CA LYS A 222 -6.12 -17.50 0.78
C LYS A 222 -6.65 -18.39 1.91
N ILE A 223 -7.80 -19.03 1.72
CA ILE A 223 -8.43 -19.92 2.71
C ILE A 223 -7.98 -21.39 2.58
N GLY A 224 -7.03 -21.69 1.70
CA GLY A 224 -6.53 -23.05 1.48
C GLY A 224 -7.53 -23.97 0.77
N SER A 225 -8.49 -23.41 0.05
CA SER A 225 -9.43 -24.17 -0.79
C SER A 225 -8.69 -24.90 -1.90
N GLN A 226 -9.02 -26.18 -2.12
CA GLN A 226 -8.43 -26.98 -3.19
C GLN A 226 -8.61 -26.28 -4.55
N ASP A 227 -7.50 -26.15 -5.28
CA ASP A 227 -7.39 -25.46 -6.58
C ASP A 227 -7.99 -24.04 -6.60
N GLY A 228 -8.17 -23.41 -5.43
CA GLY A 228 -8.78 -22.09 -5.26
C GLY A 228 -10.31 -22.03 -5.45
N VAL A 229 -11.00 -23.15 -5.70
CA VAL A 229 -12.43 -23.13 -6.06
C VAL A 229 -13.33 -24.13 -5.33
N ALA A 230 -12.78 -25.12 -4.62
CA ALA A 230 -13.59 -26.10 -3.88
C ALA A 230 -14.60 -25.48 -2.88
N TYR A 231 -14.26 -24.36 -2.23
CA TYR A 231 -15.17 -23.66 -1.32
C TYR A 231 -16.47 -23.18 -2.00
N LEU A 232 -16.46 -23.01 -3.32
CA LEU A 232 -17.64 -22.63 -4.10
C LEU A 232 -18.66 -23.77 -4.22
N ALA A 233 -18.30 -25.02 -3.86
CA ALA A 233 -19.23 -26.15 -3.81
C ALA A 233 -20.30 -26.02 -2.72
N GLN A 234 -20.08 -25.13 -1.74
CA GLN A 234 -21.06 -24.84 -0.69
C GLN A 234 -22.38 -24.35 -1.29
N ASP A 235 -23.50 -24.84 -0.75
CA ASP A 235 -24.84 -24.62 -1.30
C ASP A 235 -25.20 -23.14 -1.47
N ARG A 236 -24.75 -22.28 -0.53
CA ARG A 236 -25.00 -20.83 -0.60
C ARG A 236 -24.32 -20.14 -1.79
N PHE A 237 -23.17 -20.64 -2.27
CA PHE A 237 -22.50 -20.14 -3.47
C PHE A 237 -23.08 -20.77 -4.74
N ILE A 238 -23.01 -22.10 -4.88
CA ILE A 238 -23.39 -22.78 -6.13
C ILE A 238 -24.89 -22.78 -6.39
N LYS A 239 -25.73 -22.61 -5.37
CA LYS A 239 -27.19 -22.51 -5.50
C LYS A 239 -27.72 -21.18 -4.97
N ALA A 240 -26.96 -20.09 -5.11
CA ALA A 240 -27.35 -18.77 -4.62
C ALA A 240 -28.78 -18.36 -5.01
N ALA A 241 -29.21 -18.63 -6.24
CA ALA A 241 -30.56 -18.35 -6.73
C ALA A 241 -31.69 -19.15 -6.02
N ASN A 242 -31.39 -20.20 -5.25
CA ASN A 242 -32.40 -20.87 -4.41
C ASN A 242 -32.68 -20.11 -3.10
N HIS A 243 -31.74 -19.27 -2.65
CA HIS A 243 -31.80 -18.53 -1.39
C HIS A 243 -32.48 -17.17 -1.60
N ALA A 244 -33.56 -16.91 -0.85
CA ALA A 244 -34.42 -15.75 -1.09
C ALA A 244 -33.76 -14.40 -0.76
N ASP A 245 -32.86 -14.38 0.22
CA ASP A 245 -32.04 -13.24 0.60
C ASP A 245 -31.02 -12.86 -0.48
N LEU A 246 -30.45 -13.87 -1.16
CA LEU A 246 -29.46 -13.65 -2.21
C LEU A 246 -30.11 -13.28 -3.54
N ARG A 247 -31.24 -13.92 -3.90
CA ARG A 247 -31.99 -13.59 -5.13
C ARG A 247 -32.38 -12.13 -5.24
N ASN A 248 -32.77 -11.53 -4.11
CA ASN A 248 -33.25 -10.15 -4.04
C ASN A 248 -32.16 -9.18 -3.56
N GLY A 249 -30.96 -9.67 -3.28
CA GLY A 249 -29.84 -8.90 -2.76
C GLY A 249 -28.68 -8.83 -3.76
N ASN A 250 -27.58 -8.21 -3.33
CA ASN A 250 -26.37 -8.08 -4.14
C ASN A 250 -25.43 -9.29 -4.02
N GLY A 251 -25.72 -10.27 -3.14
CA GLY A 251 -24.87 -11.45 -2.89
C GLY A 251 -23.58 -11.19 -2.11
N MET A 252 -23.25 -9.94 -1.78
CA MET A 252 -21.99 -9.57 -1.11
C MET A 252 -21.90 -10.15 0.30
N THR A 253 -23.02 -10.37 0.97
CA THR A 253 -23.09 -10.98 2.31
C THR A 253 -22.34 -12.31 2.42
N LEU A 254 -22.25 -13.09 1.33
CA LEU A 254 -21.52 -14.35 1.31
C LEU A 254 -20.02 -14.18 1.56
N PHE A 255 -19.43 -13.07 1.08
CA PHE A 255 -17.99 -12.79 1.24
C PHE A 255 -17.65 -12.17 2.59
N TYR A 256 -18.66 -11.85 3.42
CA TYR A 256 -18.48 -11.42 4.81
C TYR A 256 -18.85 -12.53 5.81
N ASP A 257 -19.42 -13.64 5.33
CA ASP A 257 -19.84 -14.77 6.18
C ASP A 257 -18.63 -15.64 6.56
N THR A 258 -18.15 -15.45 7.80
CA THR A 258 -17.02 -16.23 8.33
C THR A 258 -17.25 -17.74 8.36
N ALA A 259 -18.50 -18.22 8.32
CA ALA A 259 -18.76 -19.65 8.19
C ALA A 259 -18.44 -20.18 6.78
N LEU A 260 -18.49 -19.32 5.76
CA LEU A 260 -18.22 -19.67 4.36
C LEU A 260 -16.78 -19.40 3.94
N VAL A 261 -16.18 -18.31 4.43
CA VAL A 261 -14.85 -17.82 4.01
C VAL A 261 -13.85 -17.67 5.16
N GLY A 262 -14.19 -18.13 6.37
CA GLY A 262 -13.33 -18.01 7.54
C GLY A 262 -13.01 -16.55 7.89
N ASP A 263 -11.77 -16.30 8.33
CA ASP A 263 -11.30 -14.95 8.62
C ASP A 263 -10.97 -14.11 7.38
N ALA A 264 -11.09 -14.68 6.17
CA ALA A 264 -10.75 -14.02 4.90
C ALA A 264 -11.95 -13.27 4.30
N THR A 265 -12.59 -12.42 5.10
CA THR A 265 -13.75 -11.64 4.68
C THR A 265 -13.37 -10.58 3.64
N PHE A 266 -14.36 -10.09 2.88
CA PHE A 266 -14.14 -9.15 1.78
C PHE A 266 -13.37 -7.90 2.18
N ASP A 267 -13.71 -7.29 3.32
CA ASP A 267 -13.04 -6.12 3.90
C ASP A 267 -11.55 -6.34 4.19
N LYS A 268 -11.13 -7.59 4.40
CA LYS A 268 -9.74 -7.96 4.66
C LYS A 268 -8.99 -8.36 3.41
N VAL A 269 -9.65 -9.03 2.47
CA VAL A 269 -9.00 -9.62 1.29
C VAL A 269 -9.01 -8.67 0.10
N PHE A 270 -10.08 -7.90 -0.08
CA PHE A 270 -10.23 -7.04 -1.24
C PHE A 270 -9.15 -5.95 -1.34
N PRO A 271 -8.76 -5.24 -0.26
CA PRO A 271 -7.67 -4.27 -0.35
C PRO A 271 -6.33 -4.88 -0.78
N ASP A 272 -5.98 -6.04 -0.21
CA ASP A 272 -4.78 -6.80 -0.59
C ASP A 272 -4.84 -7.27 -2.05
N TYR A 273 -6.03 -7.68 -2.50
CA TYR A 273 -6.26 -8.08 -3.88
C TYR A 273 -6.04 -6.91 -4.84
N VAL A 274 -6.64 -5.74 -4.57
CA VAL A 274 -6.45 -4.51 -5.35
C VAL A 274 -4.98 -4.07 -5.37
N ALA A 275 -4.24 -4.28 -4.28
CA ALA A 275 -2.82 -4.00 -4.22
C ALA A 275 -2.00 -4.84 -5.22
N ARG A 276 -2.49 -5.97 -5.76
CA ARG A 276 -1.75 -6.74 -6.78
C ARG A 276 -1.70 -6.05 -8.15
N PHE A 277 -2.51 -5.02 -8.39
CA PHE A 277 -2.72 -4.41 -9.70
C PHE A 277 -2.17 -2.99 -9.76
N ASN A 278 -0.97 -2.81 -10.32
CA ASN A 278 -0.29 -1.51 -10.41
C ASN A 278 -0.23 -0.92 -11.83
N ASN A 279 -0.94 -1.50 -12.81
CA ASN A 279 -0.78 -1.09 -14.21
C ASN A 279 -1.63 0.14 -14.56
N VAL A 280 -1.02 1.10 -15.27
CA VAL A 280 -1.67 2.24 -15.92
C VAL A 280 -1.27 2.14 -17.38
N GLU A 281 -2.07 1.47 -18.18
CA GLU A 281 -1.68 1.22 -19.58
C GLU A 281 -1.87 2.48 -20.41
N ASP A 282 -0.82 2.89 -21.13
CA ASP A 282 -0.87 4.10 -21.95
C ASP A 282 -1.82 3.89 -23.14
N ASP A 283 -2.70 4.87 -23.27
CA ASP A 283 -3.77 5.00 -24.24
C ASP A 283 -3.22 4.82 -25.67
N THR A 284 -3.47 3.65 -26.31
CA THR A 284 -3.59 3.43 -27.78
C THR A 284 -3.62 1.96 -28.20
N ALA A 285 -3.09 1.00 -27.42
CA ALA A 285 -2.80 -0.34 -27.98
C ALA A 285 -3.85 -1.43 -27.75
N GLN A 286 -4.75 -1.33 -26.75
CA GLN A 286 -5.78 -2.36 -26.51
C GLN A 286 -7.02 -1.73 -25.85
N GLN A 287 -7.84 -1.08 -26.67
CA GLN A 287 -9.26 -0.95 -26.35
C GLN A 287 -9.89 -2.32 -26.58
N ASP A 288 -10.48 -2.91 -25.54
CA ASP A 288 -11.34 -4.07 -25.67
C ASP A 288 -12.69 -3.67 -26.33
N ARG A 289 -13.67 -4.57 -26.31
CA ARG A 289 -15.01 -4.30 -26.87
C ARG A 289 -15.78 -3.17 -26.15
N THR A 290 -15.31 -2.70 -25.00
CA THR A 290 -15.95 -1.67 -24.15
C THR A 290 -15.21 -0.33 -24.13
N GLY A 291 -13.94 -0.30 -24.56
CA GLY A 291 -13.20 0.92 -24.83
C GLY A 291 -12.53 1.59 -23.62
N LYS A 292 -12.24 0.86 -22.53
CA LYS A 292 -11.57 1.39 -21.32
C LYS A 292 -10.48 0.46 -20.77
N TYR A 293 -9.61 0.94 -19.86
CA TYR A 293 -8.38 0.26 -19.44
C TYR A 293 -8.62 -1.12 -18.79
N PHE A 294 -7.58 -1.97 -18.81
CA PHE A 294 -7.62 -3.40 -18.43
C PHE A 294 -8.04 -3.75 -16.99
N TYR A 295 -7.89 -2.83 -16.03
CA TYR A 295 -8.25 -3.05 -14.62
C TYR A 295 -9.09 -1.94 -14.01
N TYR A 296 -9.13 -0.77 -14.64
CA TYR A 296 -9.76 0.44 -14.13
C TYR A 296 -10.39 1.18 -15.31
N GLY A 297 -11.65 1.57 -15.19
CA GLY A 297 -12.38 2.26 -16.25
C GLY A 297 -11.78 3.63 -16.57
N ASP A 298 -11.64 4.49 -15.57
CA ASP A 298 -11.04 5.83 -15.71
C ASP A 298 -10.12 6.10 -14.51
N ILE A 299 -8.92 6.63 -14.76
CA ILE A 299 -7.95 6.96 -13.70
C ILE A 299 -7.89 8.48 -13.53
N ALA A 300 -8.21 8.97 -12.33
CA ALA A 300 -8.11 10.39 -12.03
C ALA A 300 -6.63 10.81 -11.96
N LYS A 301 -6.21 11.72 -12.84
CA LYS A 301 -4.82 12.21 -12.88
C LYS A 301 -4.74 13.56 -12.18
N HIS A 302 -3.89 13.65 -11.15
CA HIS A 302 -3.64 14.89 -10.42
C HIS A 302 -2.14 15.22 -10.41
N ALA A 303 -1.83 16.50 -10.33
CA ALA A 303 -0.48 17.01 -10.19
C ALA A 303 -0.28 17.59 -8.79
N VAL A 304 0.77 17.15 -8.11
CA VAL A 304 1.24 17.73 -6.86
C VAL A 304 2.40 18.67 -7.18
N GLU A 305 2.20 19.97 -6.98
CA GLU A 305 3.18 21.00 -7.33
C GLU A 305 3.80 21.61 -6.08
N VAL A 306 4.95 21.08 -5.67
CA VAL A 306 5.72 21.61 -4.54
C VAL A 306 6.58 22.77 -5.04
N THR A 307 6.17 23.99 -4.71
CA THR A 307 6.82 25.22 -5.20
C THR A 307 8.07 25.61 -4.41
N SER A 308 8.28 25.00 -3.24
CA SER A 308 9.44 25.25 -2.38
C SER A 308 9.69 24.06 -1.46
N THR A 309 10.94 23.80 -1.13
CA THR A 309 11.36 22.70 -0.27
C THR A 309 11.49 23.10 1.21
N THR A 310 11.25 24.37 1.54
CA THR A 310 11.51 24.95 2.87
C THR A 310 10.27 25.21 3.71
N PHE A 311 9.06 25.02 3.17
CA PHE A 311 7.80 25.13 3.90
C PHE A 311 6.89 23.94 3.61
N THR A 312 5.88 23.75 4.46
CA THR A 312 4.86 22.72 4.25
C THR A 312 3.95 23.11 3.09
N HIS A 313 3.82 22.21 2.12
CA HIS A 313 2.88 22.32 1.01
C HIS A 313 1.75 21.31 1.17
N GLU A 314 0.53 21.70 0.81
CA GLU A 314 -0.67 20.86 0.89
C GLU A 314 -1.47 20.96 -0.41
N ASP A 315 -1.78 19.81 -1.00
CA ASP A 315 -2.78 19.66 -2.05
C ASP A 315 -3.92 18.75 -1.56
N ARG A 316 -5.14 19.02 -2.02
CA ARG A 316 -6.35 18.25 -1.66
C ARG A 316 -7.09 17.86 -2.93
N PHE A 317 -7.45 16.58 -3.03
CA PHE A 317 -8.14 16.03 -4.20
C PHE A 317 -9.40 15.31 -3.75
N ASP A 318 -10.56 15.79 -4.24
CA ASP A 318 -11.83 15.13 -3.99
C ASP A 318 -11.89 13.80 -4.74
N GLY A 319 -12.37 12.76 -4.05
CA GLY A 319 -12.57 11.43 -4.59
C GLY A 319 -13.89 10.84 -4.13
N LYS A 320 -14.35 9.82 -4.86
CA LYS A 320 -15.58 9.10 -4.52
C LYS A 320 -15.41 7.62 -4.84
N ALA A 321 -15.38 6.79 -3.80
CA ALA A 321 -15.22 5.36 -3.95
C ALA A 321 -16.59 4.66 -3.93
N THR A 322 -16.95 4.06 -5.05
CA THR A 322 -18.17 3.27 -5.19
C THR A 322 -18.17 2.08 -4.23
N ALA A 323 -19.35 1.66 -3.76
CA ALA A 323 -19.46 0.52 -2.85
C ALA A 323 -18.77 -0.73 -3.41
N PHE A 324 -17.91 -1.36 -2.60
CA PHE A 324 -17.15 -2.57 -2.96
C PHE A 324 -16.23 -2.41 -4.18
N ALA A 325 -15.79 -1.17 -4.45
CA ALA A 325 -14.88 -0.84 -5.54
C ALA A 325 -13.62 -0.13 -5.02
N ALA A 326 -12.68 0.15 -5.90
CA ALA A 326 -11.48 0.92 -5.61
C ALA A 326 -11.39 2.15 -6.52
N HIS A 327 -11.39 3.34 -5.93
CA HIS A 327 -11.23 4.59 -6.67
C HIS A 327 -9.76 4.81 -7.06
N PRO A 328 -9.42 4.85 -8.36
CA PRO A 328 -8.03 4.93 -8.82
C PRO A 328 -7.57 6.38 -9.06
N MET A 329 -6.42 6.75 -8.51
CA MET A 329 -5.81 8.07 -8.64
C MET A 329 -4.33 7.95 -9.00
N LEU A 330 -3.89 8.69 -10.02
CA LEU A 330 -2.49 8.81 -10.38
C LEU A 330 -1.98 10.20 -10.00
N LEU A 331 -0.95 10.26 -9.18
CA LEU A 331 -0.38 11.51 -8.68
C LEU A 331 1.00 11.76 -9.31
N SER A 332 1.07 12.69 -10.26
CA SER A 332 2.35 13.21 -10.75
C SER A 332 2.95 14.18 -9.72
N LEU A 333 4.28 14.28 -9.72
CA LEU A 333 5.01 15.13 -8.80
C LEU A 333 5.88 16.11 -9.57
N LYS A 334 5.81 17.37 -9.18
CA LYS A 334 6.75 18.40 -9.61
C LYS A 334 7.26 19.13 -8.39
N VAL A 335 8.55 19.01 -8.10
CA VAL A 335 9.21 19.75 -7.04
C VAL A 335 10.11 20.81 -7.65
N THR A 336 9.95 22.05 -7.21
CA THR A 336 10.87 23.15 -7.53
C THR A 336 11.76 23.38 -6.30
N PRO A 337 13.06 23.00 -6.34
CA PRO A 337 13.97 23.28 -5.24
C PRO A 337 14.05 24.78 -4.98
N THR A 338 14.07 25.18 -3.71
CA THR A 338 14.28 26.57 -3.34
C THR A 338 15.68 27.03 -3.82
N PRO A 339 15.79 28.13 -4.58
CA PRO A 339 17.08 28.65 -5.02
C PRO A 339 18.06 28.86 -3.87
N ASP A 340 19.36 28.67 -4.13
CA ASP A 340 20.46 28.90 -3.18
C ASP A 340 20.41 28.08 -1.87
N THR A 341 19.51 27.10 -1.78
CA THR A 341 19.38 26.21 -0.62
C THR A 341 20.33 25.00 -0.79
N PRO A 342 21.14 24.65 0.24
CA PRO A 342 22.01 23.48 0.16
C PRO A 342 21.20 22.19 -0.10
N PRO A 343 21.72 21.22 -0.86
CA PRO A 343 21.01 19.97 -1.14
C PRO A 343 20.51 19.22 0.12
N SER A 344 21.28 19.30 1.22
CA SER A 344 20.93 18.73 2.54
C SER A 344 19.64 19.29 3.16
N GLU A 345 19.15 20.42 2.66
CA GLU A 345 17.96 21.11 3.16
C GLU A 345 16.75 20.94 2.21
N ASN A 346 16.94 20.21 1.11
CA ASN A 346 15.90 19.89 0.13
C ASN A 346 15.34 18.47 0.30
N ILE A 347 15.31 17.92 1.51
CA ILE A 347 14.70 16.61 1.78
C ILE A 347 13.28 16.83 2.28
N LEU A 348 12.31 16.11 1.72
CA LEU A 348 10.89 16.27 2.05
C LEU A 348 10.33 14.96 2.59
N LEU A 349 9.39 15.05 3.55
CA LEU A 349 8.49 13.95 3.87
C LEU A 349 7.16 14.21 3.14
N ALA A 350 6.81 13.34 2.21
CA ALA A 350 5.48 13.29 1.63
C ALA A 350 4.57 12.41 2.49
N THR A 351 3.41 12.93 2.87
CA THR A 351 2.35 12.23 3.58
C THR A 351 1.10 12.28 2.73
N LEU A 352 0.53 11.12 2.44
CA LEU A 352 -0.76 11.00 1.78
C LEU A 352 -1.77 10.44 2.77
N GLU A 353 -2.90 11.12 2.92
CA GLU A 353 -3.91 10.78 3.91
C GLU A 353 -5.31 10.94 3.33
N VAL A 354 -6.14 9.91 3.51
CA VAL A 354 -7.57 10.00 3.21
C VAL A 354 -8.24 10.69 4.39
N THR A 355 -8.79 11.88 4.13
CA THR A 355 -9.46 12.75 5.09
C THR A 355 -10.90 13.01 4.64
N GLU A 356 -11.72 13.58 5.53
CA GLU A 356 -13.11 13.97 5.21
C GLU A 356 -13.95 12.84 4.59
N ALA A 357 -13.67 11.58 4.94
CA ALA A 357 -14.43 10.45 4.46
C ALA A 357 -15.79 10.36 5.17
N ASP A 358 -16.85 10.07 4.41
CA ASP A 358 -18.21 9.87 4.96
C ASP A 358 -18.23 8.72 5.97
N ASP A 359 -17.51 7.64 5.66
CA ASP A 359 -17.24 6.52 6.57
C ASP A 359 -15.76 6.08 6.47
N PRO A 360 -14.86 6.60 7.31
CA PRO A 360 -13.45 6.21 7.29
C PRO A 360 -13.24 4.71 7.60
N GLY A 361 -14.19 4.07 8.27
CA GLY A 361 -14.10 2.67 8.68
C GLY A 361 -14.16 1.69 7.51
N SER A 362 -14.83 2.05 6.42
CA SER A 362 -14.94 1.22 5.21
C SER A 362 -13.84 1.47 4.18
N LEU A 363 -13.06 2.54 4.30
CA LEU A 363 -12.01 2.88 3.35
C LEU A 363 -10.66 2.26 3.70
N THR A 364 -9.89 1.90 2.67
CA THR A 364 -8.47 1.53 2.81
C THR A 364 -7.66 2.20 1.71
N LEU A 365 -6.59 2.89 2.10
CA LEU A 365 -5.63 3.48 1.17
C LEU A 365 -4.63 2.42 0.71
N ILE A 366 -4.47 2.34 -0.60
CA ILE A 366 -3.59 1.39 -1.28
C ILE A 366 -2.63 2.21 -2.11
N ARG A 367 -1.35 1.90 -2.01
CA ARG A 367 -0.30 2.51 -2.81
C ARG A 367 0.38 1.44 -3.63
N GLU A 368 0.28 1.59 -4.95
CA GLU A 368 1.01 0.76 -5.90
C GLU A 368 0.75 -0.73 -5.68
N HIS A 369 1.68 -1.43 -5.03
CA HIS A 369 1.66 -2.88 -4.84
C HIS A 369 1.42 -3.30 -3.38
N ARG A 370 1.04 -2.37 -2.50
CA ARG A 370 0.85 -2.61 -1.07
C ARG A 370 -0.24 -1.74 -0.47
N LEU A 371 -0.74 -2.15 0.70
CA LEU A 371 -1.51 -1.27 1.56
C LEU A 371 -0.63 -0.11 2.07
N ALA A 372 -1.27 1.00 2.39
CA ALA A 372 -0.64 2.10 3.12
C ALA A 372 -0.12 1.64 4.50
N GLN A 373 0.91 2.32 5.02
CA GLN A 373 1.51 1.98 6.33
C GLN A 373 0.48 2.02 7.47
N GLU A 374 -0.39 3.02 7.45
CA GLU A 374 -1.61 3.08 8.25
C GLU A 374 -2.81 2.96 7.30
N LYS A 375 -3.96 2.45 7.79
CA LYS A 375 -5.13 2.11 6.95
C LYS A 375 -5.53 3.21 5.97
N LEU A 376 -5.41 4.48 6.36
CA LEU A 376 -5.78 5.64 5.55
C LEU A 376 -4.61 6.59 5.26
N ARG A 377 -3.37 6.22 5.63
CA ARG A 377 -2.22 7.11 5.57
C ARG A 377 -0.93 6.40 5.20
N ASP A 378 -0.20 6.95 4.24
CA ASP A 378 1.13 6.49 3.84
C ASP A 378 2.12 7.65 3.84
N SER A 379 3.39 7.36 4.13
CA SER A 379 4.42 8.40 4.20
C SER A 379 5.80 7.89 3.81
N PHE A 380 6.57 8.75 3.12
CA PHE A 380 7.89 8.42 2.60
C PHE A 380 8.73 9.67 2.32
N LEU A 381 10.05 9.54 2.44
CA LEU A 381 10.97 10.62 2.12
C LEU A 381 11.15 10.77 0.61
N LEU A 382 11.38 12.01 0.19
CA LEU A 382 11.70 12.42 -1.17
C LEU A 382 12.99 13.24 -1.15
N ASP A 383 13.84 13.02 -2.16
CA ASP A 383 14.91 13.96 -2.49
C ASP A 383 14.33 15.07 -3.36
N GLY A 384 14.18 16.27 -2.81
CA GLY A 384 13.68 17.42 -3.54
C GLY A 384 14.66 17.95 -4.59
N ASN A 385 15.94 17.55 -4.58
CA ASN A 385 16.91 17.93 -5.61
C ASN A 385 16.77 17.08 -6.89
N ASP A 386 16.35 15.83 -6.73
CA ASP A 386 16.14 14.85 -7.81
C ASP A 386 14.83 14.09 -7.54
N PRO A 387 13.67 14.78 -7.60
CA PRO A 387 12.39 14.19 -7.25
C PRO A 387 11.97 13.15 -8.30
N PRO A 388 11.24 12.08 -7.90
CA PRO A 388 10.59 11.21 -8.86
C PRO A 388 9.53 12.00 -9.66
N GLU A 389 9.25 11.56 -10.89
CA GLU A 389 8.23 12.17 -11.75
C GLU A 389 6.80 12.01 -11.21
N GLU A 390 6.59 11.05 -10.31
CA GLU A 390 5.29 10.75 -9.71
C GLU A 390 5.44 10.24 -8.27
N LEU A 391 4.39 10.47 -7.45
CA LEU A 391 4.25 9.84 -6.13
C LEU A 391 3.77 8.38 -6.24
N GLY A 392 3.14 8.06 -7.37
CA GLY A 392 2.68 6.72 -7.74
C GLY A 392 1.17 6.65 -8.00
N PHE A 393 0.72 5.42 -8.24
CA PHE A 393 -0.68 5.06 -8.44
C PHE A 393 -1.34 4.63 -7.13
N PHE A 394 -2.29 5.44 -6.66
CA PHE A 394 -3.04 5.25 -5.43
C PHE A 394 -4.45 4.74 -5.72
N ARG A 395 -4.97 3.94 -4.81
CA ARG A 395 -6.34 3.43 -4.84
C ARG A 395 -6.97 3.56 -3.47
N VAL A 396 -8.22 4.00 -3.43
CA VAL A 396 -9.01 4.01 -2.20
C VAL A 396 -10.10 2.96 -2.33
N ALA A 397 -9.92 1.82 -1.67
CA ALA A 397 -10.88 0.73 -1.67
C ALA A 397 -11.99 1.00 -0.66
N ASN A 398 -13.24 0.90 -1.08
CA ASN A 398 -14.42 1.02 -0.24
C ASN A 398 -15.01 -0.37 0.02
N THR A 399 -15.03 -0.77 1.29
CA THR A 399 -15.48 -2.08 1.77
C THR A 399 -16.58 -1.91 2.83
N PRO A 400 -17.76 -1.38 2.45
CA PRO A 400 -18.80 -1.05 3.41
C PRO A 400 -19.44 -2.32 3.99
N ALA A 401 -20.44 -2.18 4.86
CA ALA A 401 -21.27 -3.30 5.29
C ALA A 401 -21.93 -3.98 4.05
N PRO A 402 -22.13 -5.30 4.05
CA PRO A 402 -22.52 -6.06 2.86
C PRO A 402 -23.88 -5.66 2.26
N ASP A 403 -24.76 -5.05 3.05
CA ASP A 403 -26.08 -4.54 2.66
C ASP A 403 -26.06 -3.07 2.21
N SER A 404 -24.92 -2.40 2.30
CA SER A 404 -24.75 -1.01 1.86
C SER A 404 -24.52 -0.93 0.35
N THR A 405 -25.16 0.04 -0.29
CA THR A 405 -24.86 0.47 -1.67
C THR A 405 -24.37 1.91 -1.70
N ALA A 406 -23.94 2.44 -0.55
CA ALA A 406 -23.52 3.83 -0.45
C ALA A 406 -22.08 3.99 -0.94
N ASP A 407 -21.93 4.86 -1.92
CA ASP A 407 -20.62 5.42 -2.25
C ASP A 407 -20.08 6.22 -1.07
N ASN A 408 -18.75 6.29 -0.97
CA ASN A 408 -18.07 7.00 0.10
C ASN A 408 -17.24 8.14 -0.50
N GLY A 409 -17.67 9.38 -0.26
CA GLY A 409 -16.92 10.57 -0.62
C GLY A 409 -15.71 10.74 0.31
N PHE A 410 -14.60 11.22 -0.22
CA PHE A 410 -13.38 11.45 0.56
C PHE A 410 -12.50 12.53 -0.07
N VAL A 411 -11.54 13.04 0.71
CA VAL A 411 -10.48 13.94 0.23
C VAL A 411 -9.12 13.27 0.43
N LEU A 412 -8.38 13.03 -0.66
CA LEU A 412 -6.97 12.65 -0.57
C LEU A 412 -6.13 13.91 -0.35
N LYS A 413 -5.65 14.09 0.89
CA LYS A 413 -4.70 15.15 1.24
C LYS A 413 -3.28 14.67 0.97
N VAL A 414 -2.52 15.46 0.22
CA VAL A 414 -1.07 15.28 0.02
C VAL A 414 -0.36 16.43 0.70
N GLU A 415 0.38 16.13 1.76
CA GLU A 415 1.21 17.10 2.49
C GLU A 415 2.68 16.78 2.26
N THR A 416 3.47 17.76 1.84
CA THR A 416 4.93 17.66 1.84
C THR A 416 5.51 18.62 2.87
N ARG A 417 6.43 18.14 3.71
CA ARG A 417 7.07 18.97 4.73
C ARG A 417 8.59 18.82 4.72
N PRO A 418 9.35 19.88 5.02
CA PRO A 418 10.81 19.81 5.08
C PRO A 418 11.30 18.85 6.17
N VAL A 419 12.34 18.09 5.87
CA VAL A 419 13.06 17.22 6.80
C VAL A 419 14.51 17.64 6.85
N SER A 420 15.04 17.82 8.07
CA SER A 420 16.44 18.17 8.26
C SER A 420 17.17 17.13 9.09
N PHE A 421 18.42 16.85 8.69
CA PHE A 421 19.35 15.98 9.39
C PHE A 421 20.42 16.83 10.05
N ASP A 422 20.31 17.00 11.36
CA ASP A 422 21.20 17.85 12.13
C ASP A 422 22.22 16.97 12.89
N PRO A 423 23.52 17.21 12.72
CA PRO A 423 24.56 16.43 13.39
C PRO A 423 24.56 16.69 14.90
N PRO A 424 25.08 15.73 15.70
CA PRO A 424 25.42 16.00 17.09
C PRO A 424 26.50 17.08 17.18
N THR A 425 26.68 17.67 18.37
CA THR A 425 27.73 18.66 18.61
C THR A 425 29.14 18.12 18.33
N CYS A 426 29.33 16.81 18.47
CA CYS A 426 30.59 16.14 18.21
C CYS A 426 30.37 14.65 17.91
N PHE A 427 31.18 14.13 16.99
CA PHE A 427 31.34 12.70 16.75
C PHE A 427 32.63 12.22 17.44
N GLN A 428 32.58 11.10 18.15
CA GLN A 428 33.75 10.50 18.79
C GLN A 428 34.05 9.11 18.22
N ALA A 429 35.33 8.84 17.94
CA ALA A 429 35.76 7.54 17.47
C ALA A 429 35.39 6.42 18.46
N GLY A 430 34.72 5.38 17.96
CA GLY A 430 34.28 4.22 18.74
C GLY A 430 33.07 4.44 19.64
N LYS A 431 32.41 5.62 19.58
CA LYS A 431 31.21 5.92 20.38
C LYS A 431 30.01 6.20 19.48
N PRO A 432 28.83 5.64 19.79
CA PRO A 432 27.61 5.96 19.05
C PRO A 432 27.22 7.43 19.30
N SER A 433 26.72 8.08 18.26
CA SER A 433 26.17 9.43 18.31
C SER A 433 24.92 9.50 17.46
N GLU A 434 23.85 10.11 17.97
CA GLU A 434 22.56 10.19 17.29
C GLU A 434 22.45 11.46 16.44
N MET A 435 21.96 11.31 15.22
CA MET A 435 21.54 12.41 14.35
C MET A 435 20.15 12.88 14.76
N THR A 436 20.00 14.19 14.99
CA THR A 436 18.68 14.78 15.23
C THR A 436 17.98 14.94 13.89
N ILE A 437 16.84 14.28 13.71
CA ILE A 437 16.01 14.43 12.51
C ILE A 437 14.76 15.21 12.87
N THR A 438 14.57 16.38 12.24
CA THR A 438 13.37 17.20 12.42
C THR A 438 12.47 17.07 11.20
N GLY A 439 11.15 17.13 11.41
CA GLY A 439 10.15 16.97 10.34
C GLY A 439 9.82 15.51 10.00
N LEU A 440 10.52 14.54 10.60
CA LEU A 440 10.29 13.11 10.43
C LEU A 440 9.89 12.46 11.77
N PRO A 441 8.60 12.17 12.01
CA PRO A 441 8.18 11.43 13.20
C PRO A 441 8.77 10.02 13.18
N GLU A 442 8.86 9.41 14.36
CA GLU A 442 9.29 8.02 14.48
C GLU A 442 8.34 7.10 13.69
N GLY A 443 8.89 6.18 12.90
CA GLY A 443 8.10 5.35 11.98
C GLY A 443 7.51 6.07 10.76
N GLY A 444 7.71 7.39 10.61
CA GLY A 444 7.07 8.19 9.55
C GLY A 444 7.61 7.96 8.13
N ALA A 445 8.71 7.23 7.95
CA ALA A 445 9.20 6.80 6.65
C ALA A 445 10.23 5.68 6.83
N ASP A 446 10.18 4.68 5.96
CA ASP A 446 11.05 3.48 5.95
C ASP A 446 11.96 3.39 4.71
N ASN A 447 11.79 4.30 3.74
CA ASN A 447 12.50 4.28 2.46
C ASN A 447 13.87 5.00 2.48
N TRP A 448 14.50 5.16 3.64
CA TRP A 448 15.75 5.92 3.76
C TRP A 448 16.73 5.28 4.75
N ARG A 449 18.00 5.67 4.63
CA ARG A 449 19.09 5.21 5.51
C ARG A 449 20.30 6.14 5.48
N LEU A 450 20.96 6.29 6.63
CA LEU A 450 22.25 6.97 6.69
C LEU A 450 23.36 6.10 6.12
N LYS A 451 24.29 6.74 5.42
CA LYS A 451 25.53 6.16 4.92
C LYS A 451 26.70 7.02 5.36
N VAL A 452 27.76 6.35 5.80
CA VAL A 452 29.00 6.98 6.24
C VAL A 452 30.21 6.28 5.63
N ASP A 453 31.30 7.02 5.44
CA ASP A 453 32.57 6.52 4.92
C ASP A 453 33.54 6.06 6.03
N ASN A 454 33.30 6.48 7.27
CA ASN A 454 34.12 6.17 8.43
C ASN A 454 33.27 5.64 9.59
N GLY A 455 33.04 4.33 9.63
CA GLY A 455 32.29 3.65 10.69
C GLY A 455 31.03 2.96 10.18
N SER A 456 30.00 2.93 11.02
CA SER A 456 28.69 2.37 10.68
C SER A 456 27.56 3.34 11.03
N ALA A 457 26.40 3.15 10.40
CA ALA A 457 25.18 3.86 10.71
C ALA A 457 24.00 2.88 10.78
N GLU A 458 23.21 2.98 11.84
CA GLU A 458 22.01 2.18 12.10
C GLU A 458 20.87 3.10 12.52
N GLY A 459 19.82 3.18 11.68
CA GLY A 459 18.74 4.15 11.86
C GLY A 459 19.27 5.58 11.90
N ARG A 460 19.09 6.24 13.05
CA ARG A 460 19.57 7.62 13.32
C ARG A 460 20.96 7.67 13.96
N THR A 461 21.50 6.52 14.37
CA THR A 461 22.76 6.44 15.12
C THR A 461 23.94 6.20 14.19
N ILE A 462 25.01 6.96 14.37
CA ILE A 462 26.29 6.80 13.68
C ILE A 462 27.37 6.44 14.70
N THR A 463 28.17 5.42 14.42
CA THR A 463 29.35 5.05 15.23
C THR A 463 30.61 5.21 14.38
N PRO A 464 31.34 6.33 14.51
CA PRO A 464 32.58 6.53 13.78
C PRO A 464 33.65 5.50 14.17
N ALA A 465 34.42 4.98 13.21
CA ALA A 465 35.47 4.00 13.52
C ALA A 465 36.79 4.65 13.95
N ARG A 466 37.15 5.79 13.35
CA ARG A 466 38.48 6.42 13.51
C ARG A 466 38.39 7.94 13.63
N PRO A 467 39.37 8.60 14.28
CA PRO A 467 39.47 10.05 14.29
C PRO A 467 39.73 10.62 12.89
N GLY A 468 39.36 11.88 12.65
CA GLY A 468 39.56 12.56 11.37
C GLY A 468 38.27 13.18 10.86
N LYS A 469 37.86 12.83 9.64
CA LYS A 469 36.60 13.27 9.03
C LYS A 469 35.63 12.09 8.87
N ILE A 470 34.35 12.41 8.82
CA ILE A 470 33.28 11.50 8.44
C ILE A 470 32.32 12.22 7.48
N ASP A 471 32.11 11.64 6.31
CA ASP A 471 31.10 12.08 5.36
C ASP A 471 29.79 11.36 5.67
N VAL A 472 28.71 12.13 5.85
CA VAL A 472 27.38 11.59 6.11
C VAL A 472 26.48 11.89 4.92
N LYS A 473 25.83 10.86 4.42
CA LYS A 473 24.87 10.92 3.32
C LYS A 473 23.55 10.28 3.75
N VAL A 474 22.44 10.80 3.25
CA VAL A 474 21.15 10.12 3.31
C VAL A 474 20.91 9.46 1.96
N GLU A 475 20.71 8.15 1.96
CA GLU A 475 20.28 7.40 0.77
C GLU A 475 18.78 7.22 0.86
N ILE A 476 18.04 7.67 -0.16
CA ILE A 476 16.58 7.60 -0.25
C ILE A 476 16.22 6.69 -1.42
N ASP A 477 15.42 5.67 -1.16
CA ASP A 477 14.79 4.87 -2.21
C ASP A 477 13.54 5.60 -2.68
N SER A 478 13.43 5.84 -3.99
CA SER A 478 12.22 6.44 -4.55
C SER A 478 10.98 5.56 -4.29
N PRO A 479 9.77 6.17 -4.31
CA PRO A 479 8.52 5.43 -4.42
C PRO A 479 8.61 4.24 -5.37
N VAL A 480 8.23 3.06 -4.89
CA VAL A 480 8.11 1.89 -5.77
C VAL A 480 6.87 2.08 -6.63
N THR A 481 7.09 2.37 -7.91
CA THR A 481 6.03 2.58 -8.89
C THR A 481 5.88 1.39 -9.84
N ARG A 482 5.10 1.56 -10.90
CA ARG A 482 4.86 0.58 -11.96
C ARG A 482 5.95 0.58 -13.04
N ARG A 483 6.09 -0.56 -13.72
CA ARG A 483 6.89 -0.68 -14.94
C ARG A 483 6.09 -0.16 -16.14
N GLU A 484 6.78 0.12 -17.25
CA GLU A 484 6.13 0.43 -18.53
C GLU A 484 5.23 -0.72 -19.01
N THR A 485 5.54 -1.97 -18.63
CA THR A 485 4.74 -3.15 -18.97
C THR A 485 4.66 -4.16 -17.81
N GLY A 486 3.47 -4.74 -17.63
CA GLY A 486 3.21 -5.83 -16.69
C GLY A 486 2.87 -5.40 -15.24
N LEU A 487 2.53 -6.39 -14.40
CA LEU A 487 2.10 -6.20 -13.00
C LEU A 487 3.25 -6.11 -11.99
N ALA A 488 4.50 -6.29 -12.44
CA ALA A 488 5.65 -6.32 -11.55
C ALA A 488 6.06 -4.90 -11.13
N PRO A 489 6.44 -4.66 -9.87
CA PRO A 489 6.92 -3.35 -9.45
C PRO A 489 8.22 -2.95 -10.17
N LYS A 490 8.39 -1.65 -10.41
CA LYS A 490 9.67 -1.07 -10.81
C LYS A 490 10.58 -1.08 -9.59
N ALA A 491 11.84 -1.49 -9.76
CA ALA A 491 12.80 -1.39 -8.67
C ALA A 491 12.99 0.10 -8.30
N PRO A 492 12.99 0.45 -6.99
CA PRO A 492 13.17 1.83 -6.59
C PRO A 492 14.54 2.33 -7.04
N SER A 493 14.57 3.53 -7.62
CA SER A 493 15.81 4.27 -7.85
C SER A 493 16.36 4.78 -6.52
N LYS A 494 17.68 4.91 -6.42
CA LYS A 494 18.33 5.40 -5.20
C LYS A 494 18.93 6.77 -5.46
N THR A 495 18.51 7.75 -4.68
CA THR A 495 19.16 9.06 -4.62
C THR A 495 20.03 9.15 -3.38
N ARG A 496 21.03 10.03 -3.42
CA ARG A 496 21.96 10.27 -2.31
C ARG A 496 22.11 11.75 -2.10
N VAL A 497 21.71 12.22 -0.92
CA VAL A 497 21.87 13.60 -0.50
C VAL A 497 23.04 13.67 0.46
N ASP A 498 24.04 14.49 0.10
CA ASP A 498 25.17 14.78 0.99
C ASP A 498 24.69 15.67 2.14
N ILE A 499 24.75 15.16 3.38
CA ILE A 499 24.39 15.94 4.58
C ILE A 499 25.55 16.82 5.01
N GLY A 500 26.78 16.30 4.89
CA GLY A 500 28.00 17.07 5.13
C GLY A 500 29.17 16.21 5.60
N THR A 501 30.30 16.89 5.79
CA THR A 501 31.54 16.33 6.32
C THR A 501 31.79 16.87 7.72
N PHE A 502 31.92 15.97 8.70
CA PHE A 502 32.07 16.32 10.12
C PHE A 502 33.41 15.86 10.68
N ASP A 503 33.88 16.54 11.73
CA ASP A 503 35.08 16.14 12.47
C ASP A 503 34.75 15.03 13.46
N VAL A 504 35.62 14.02 13.51
CA VAL A 504 35.59 12.93 14.49
C VAL A 504 36.73 13.09 15.48
N ALA A 505 36.38 13.34 16.73
CA ALA A 505 37.31 13.45 17.83
C ALA A 505 37.96 12.10 18.17
N ALA A 506 39.25 12.13 18.52
CA ALA A 506 39.98 10.91 18.85
C ALA A 506 39.64 10.37 20.24
N ASN A 507 39.52 11.26 21.22
CA ASN A 507 39.47 10.89 22.63
C ASN A 507 38.23 11.45 23.34
N ASP A 508 37.91 12.72 23.14
CA ASP A 508 36.84 13.39 23.88
C ASP A 508 36.19 14.53 23.08
N CYS A 509 34.90 14.72 23.31
CA CYS A 509 34.04 15.72 22.69
C CYS A 509 33.90 16.96 23.60
N MET A 510 35.01 17.62 23.87
CA MET A 510 35.02 18.78 24.73
C MET A 510 34.38 19.98 24.03
N VAL A 511 33.69 20.84 24.80
CA VAL A 511 33.15 22.12 24.33
C VAL A 511 33.72 23.23 25.19
N ARG A 512 34.37 24.22 24.57
CA ARG A 512 34.89 25.39 25.28
C ARG A 512 34.04 26.61 24.96
N LEU A 513 33.55 27.26 26.00
CA LEU A 513 32.80 28.51 25.96
C LEU A 513 33.65 29.62 26.58
N THR A 514 33.85 30.70 25.83
CA THR A 514 34.50 31.91 26.32
C THR A 514 33.49 33.05 26.38
N MET A 515 33.37 33.70 27.53
CA MET A 515 32.48 34.84 27.75
C MET A 515 33.27 35.94 28.48
N GLY A 516 33.64 37.00 27.75
CA GLY A 516 34.56 38.01 28.28
C GLY A 516 35.88 37.37 28.75
N PRO A 517 36.32 37.57 30.01
CA PRO A 517 37.54 36.96 30.54
C PRO A 517 37.38 35.51 31.00
N ALA A 518 36.15 34.97 31.07
CA ALA A 518 35.90 33.62 31.57
C ALA A 518 36.04 32.58 30.46
N VAL A 519 36.81 31.52 30.73
CA VAL A 519 36.98 30.37 29.82
C VAL A 519 36.48 29.11 30.53
N MET A 520 35.47 28.48 29.95
CA MET A 520 34.81 27.30 30.50
C MET A 520 34.94 26.14 29.54
N THR A 521 35.50 25.00 29.96
CA THR A 521 35.68 23.82 29.11
C THR A 521 34.90 22.64 29.68
N TYR A 522 33.86 22.21 28.98
CA TYR A 522 33.14 20.98 29.26
C TYR A 522 33.93 19.77 28.77
N VAL A 523 34.06 18.77 29.63
CA VAL A 523 34.72 17.48 29.38
C VAL A 523 33.65 16.39 29.38
N ALA A 524 33.47 15.71 28.25
CA ALA A 524 32.41 14.71 28.15
C ALA A 524 32.80 13.43 28.92
N ASP A 525 34.08 13.04 28.87
CA ASP A 525 34.67 12.00 29.72
C ASP A 525 34.71 12.45 31.20
N GLY A 526 33.71 12.03 31.98
CA GLY A 526 33.52 12.42 33.39
C GLY A 526 32.46 13.49 33.62
N SER A 527 31.87 14.06 32.55
CA SER A 527 30.73 15.01 32.61
C SER A 527 30.94 16.15 33.61
N TYR A 528 32.01 16.93 33.42
CA TYR A 528 32.33 18.08 34.25
C TYR A 528 32.78 19.29 33.43
N THR A 529 32.77 20.47 34.04
CA THR A 529 33.25 21.72 33.43
C THR A 529 34.42 22.29 34.22
N GLU A 530 35.51 22.63 33.53
CA GLU A 530 36.62 23.44 34.04
C GLU A 530 36.29 24.92 33.82
N PHE A 531 36.32 25.73 34.88
CA PHE A 531 36.26 27.18 34.87
C PHE A 531 37.67 27.70 35.12
N ASN A 532 38.34 28.12 34.06
CA ASN A 532 39.73 28.57 34.11
C ASN A 532 39.80 30.10 34.22
N THR A 533 40.69 30.60 35.08
CA THR A 533 40.97 32.03 35.20
C THR A 533 42.24 32.41 34.41
N PRO A 534 42.40 33.68 34.02
CA PRO A 534 43.61 34.15 33.37
C PRO A 534 44.90 33.95 34.20
N THR A 535 44.76 33.79 35.53
CA THR A 535 45.89 33.58 36.46
C THR A 535 46.35 32.13 36.52
N GLY A 536 45.70 31.20 35.81
CA GLY A 536 46.04 29.78 35.79
C GLY A 536 45.45 28.96 36.94
N GLU A 537 44.53 29.57 37.71
CA GLU A 537 43.69 28.88 38.69
C GLU A 537 42.47 28.29 37.97
N ALA A 538 41.99 27.14 38.44
CA ALA A 538 40.86 26.48 37.80
C ALA A 538 39.92 25.85 38.83
N MET A 539 38.62 25.99 38.60
CA MET A 539 37.58 25.31 39.35
C MET A 539 36.93 24.25 38.46
N TYR A 540 36.74 23.04 38.98
CA TYR A 540 36.16 21.92 38.26
C TYR A 540 34.86 21.53 38.95
N ILE A 541 33.78 21.48 38.17
CA ILE A 541 32.43 21.22 38.68
C ILE A 541 31.84 20.02 37.95
N SER A 542 31.50 18.98 38.69
CA SER A 542 30.63 17.87 38.25
C SER A 542 29.29 17.94 39.01
N ALA A 543 28.32 17.11 38.64
CA ALA A 543 26.99 17.10 39.27
C ALA A 543 26.99 16.85 40.80
N SER A 544 28.05 16.21 41.31
CA SER A 544 28.16 15.76 42.70
C SER A 544 29.47 16.15 43.39
N ASN A 545 30.41 16.79 42.68
CA ASN A 545 31.74 17.06 43.22
C ASN A 545 32.30 18.39 42.71
N LEU A 546 33.24 18.95 43.49
CA LEU A 546 33.96 20.17 43.17
C LEU A 546 35.44 19.98 43.50
N ALA A 547 36.30 20.44 42.60
CA ALA A 547 37.75 20.50 42.81
C ALA A 547 38.28 21.88 42.42
N MET A 548 39.34 22.32 43.09
CA MET A 548 39.99 23.61 42.80
C MET A 548 41.49 23.42 42.65
N TRP A 549 42.05 24.08 41.65
CA TRP A 549 43.48 24.16 41.38
C TRP A 549 43.95 25.59 41.64
N GLN A 550 44.81 25.77 42.62
CA GLN A 550 45.34 27.08 43.02
C GLN A 550 46.80 26.94 43.46
N GLY A 551 47.62 27.95 43.17
CA GLY A 551 49.02 27.99 43.64
C GLY A 551 49.90 26.82 43.16
N GLY A 552 49.55 26.20 42.02
CA GLY A 552 50.29 25.07 41.45
C GLY A 552 49.94 23.71 42.03
N GLY A 553 48.85 23.58 42.80
CA GLY A 553 48.39 22.31 43.37
C GLY A 553 46.87 22.19 43.49
N TRP A 554 46.41 20.96 43.73
CA TRP A 554 45.01 20.69 44.05
C TRP A 554 44.70 21.10 45.48
N MET A 555 43.67 21.91 45.67
CA MET A 555 43.20 22.29 46.99
C MET A 555 42.38 21.18 47.63
N ASN A 556 42.62 20.94 48.92
CA ASN A 556 41.74 20.10 49.72
C ASN A 556 40.51 20.91 50.14
N VAL A 557 39.42 20.79 49.40
CA VAL A 557 38.13 21.41 49.75
C VAL A 557 37.37 20.44 50.68
N PRO A 558 37.08 20.80 51.95
CA PRO A 558 36.37 19.92 52.86
C PRO A 558 34.98 19.52 52.31
N PRO A 559 34.49 18.29 52.59
CA PRO A 559 33.20 17.82 52.07
C PRO A 559 32.02 18.76 52.38
N GLN A 560 31.99 19.35 53.58
CA GLN A 560 30.97 20.32 53.99
C GLN A 560 31.01 21.58 53.12
N ALA A 561 32.19 22.10 52.80
CA ALA A 561 32.36 23.25 51.92
C ALA A 561 31.95 22.92 50.48
N LYS A 562 32.30 21.73 49.97
CA LYS A 562 31.84 21.26 48.64
C LYS A 562 30.32 21.22 48.57
N ALA A 563 29.66 20.61 49.57
CA ALA A 563 28.21 20.51 49.64
C ALA A 563 27.54 21.89 49.72
N MET A 564 28.12 22.82 50.49
CA MET A 564 27.62 24.19 50.60
C MET A 564 27.74 24.95 49.27
N ILE A 565 28.89 24.86 48.58
CA ILE A 565 29.11 25.54 47.29
C ILE A 565 28.19 24.96 46.22
N LEU A 566 28.15 23.62 46.07
CA LEU A 566 27.26 22.96 45.11
C LEU A 566 25.78 23.22 45.43
N GLY A 567 25.39 23.21 46.71
CA GLY A 567 24.04 23.52 47.15
C GLY A 567 23.64 24.96 46.83
N GLY A 568 24.52 25.93 47.09
CA GLY A 568 24.32 27.34 46.74
C GLY A 568 24.22 27.58 45.23
N MET A 569 25.05 26.89 44.44
CA MET A 569 24.97 26.93 42.98
C MET A 569 23.64 26.36 42.48
N LYS A 570 23.18 25.22 43.01
CA LYS A 570 21.88 24.64 42.66
C LYS A 570 20.70 25.57 42.99
N GLN A 571 20.74 26.25 44.14
CA GLN A 571 19.71 27.23 44.52
C GLN A 571 19.74 28.48 43.63
N ASN A 572 20.92 29.00 43.29
CA ASN A 572 21.04 30.15 42.39
C ASN A 572 20.66 29.80 40.95
N ASN A 573 20.94 28.58 40.49
CA ASN A 573 20.49 28.09 39.19
C ASN A 573 18.95 27.97 39.14
N ALA A 574 18.32 27.53 40.23
CA ALA A 574 16.85 27.51 40.34
C ALA A 574 16.24 28.93 40.40
N ALA A 575 16.99 29.93 40.83
CA ALA A 575 16.58 31.35 40.80
C ALA A 575 16.80 31.99 39.42
N LEU A 576 17.82 31.56 38.67
CA LEU A 576 18.08 31.92 37.27
C LEU A 576 17.14 31.18 36.30
N ARG A 577 15.92 30.81 36.72
CA ARG A 577 14.83 30.17 35.94
C ARG A 577 14.40 31.02 34.73
N MET A 578 15.32 31.22 33.80
CA MET A 578 15.00 31.39 32.40
C MET A 578 14.47 30.03 31.96
N GLU A 579 13.16 29.93 31.73
CA GLU A 579 12.58 28.76 31.07
C GLU A 579 13.27 28.63 29.70
N PHE A 580 14.15 27.63 29.56
CA PHE A 580 14.90 27.40 28.33
C PHE A 580 14.20 26.32 27.50
N PRO A 581 13.64 26.64 26.32
CA PRO A 581 13.12 25.62 25.43
C PRO A 581 14.24 24.62 25.06
N GLY A 582 14.04 23.33 25.37
CA GLY A 582 14.97 22.24 25.04
C GLY A 582 15.98 21.84 26.12
N ALA A 583 16.01 22.53 27.28
CA ALA A 583 16.69 22.04 28.47
C ALA A 583 15.70 21.16 29.25
N HIS A 584 15.72 19.85 29.01
CA HIS A 584 14.98 18.92 29.86
C HIS A 584 15.53 18.98 31.28
N ASP A 585 14.64 18.91 32.28
CA ASP A 585 14.94 18.84 33.71
C ASP A 585 15.81 17.61 34.10
N ASP A 586 16.17 16.77 33.13
CA ASP A 586 16.88 15.50 33.30
C ASP A 586 18.41 15.59 33.06
N GLU A 587 18.94 16.70 32.54
CA GLU A 587 20.36 16.85 32.17
C GLU A 587 21.25 17.42 33.32
N GLY A 588 21.20 16.85 34.52
CA GLY A 588 22.19 17.08 35.59
C GLY A 588 22.34 18.54 36.09
N ASP A 589 23.42 18.83 36.84
CA ASP A 589 23.67 20.18 37.35
C ASP A 589 24.15 21.11 36.21
N PHE A 590 23.37 22.14 35.87
CA PHE A 590 23.63 23.08 34.77
C PHE A 590 25.09 23.57 34.71
N MET A 591 25.70 23.89 35.86
CA MET A 591 27.09 24.38 35.91
C MET A 591 28.12 23.34 35.49
N SER A 592 27.83 22.06 35.71
CA SER A 592 28.73 20.97 35.31
C SER A 592 28.74 20.70 33.80
N GLN A 593 27.73 21.19 33.07
CA GLN A 593 27.57 20.98 31.63
C GLN A 593 27.36 22.27 30.85
N MET A 594 27.60 23.43 31.45
CA MET A 594 27.19 24.74 30.92
C MET A 594 27.64 24.95 29.46
N PRO A 595 28.92 24.77 29.06
CA PRO A 595 29.33 24.94 27.67
C PRO A 595 28.55 24.05 26.68
N LYS A 596 28.27 22.80 27.06
CA LYS A 596 27.49 21.85 26.26
C LYS A 596 26.03 22.28 26.14
N ILE A 597 25.40 22.69 27.23
CA ILE A 597 24.01 23.15 27.25
C ILE A 597 23.85 24.40 26.38
N PHE A 598 24.76 25.36 26.50
CA PHE A 598 24.76 26.56 25.66
C PHE A 598 24.97 26.24 24.18
N ALA A 599 25.92 25.35 23.86
CA ALA A 599 26.15 24.93 22.47
C ALA A 599 24.93 24.20 21.88
N LYS A 600 24.21 23.40 22.69
CA LYS A 600 22.94 22.79 22.29
C LYS A 600 21.87 23.85 22.07
N ARG A 601 21.65 24.76 23.03
CA ARG A 601 20.64 25.82 22.97
C ARG A 601 20.77 26.70 21.73
N PHE A 602 21.97 27.22 21.49
CA PHE A 602 22.24 28.05 20.32
C PHE A 602 22.57 27.24 19.07
N GLY A 603 22.39 25.91 19.13
CA GLY A 603 22.50 25.03 17.98
C GLY A 603 21.40 25.26 16.96
N TRP A 604 21.73 25.07 15.69
CA TRP A 604 20.83 25.31 14.56
C TRP A 604 19.46 24.62 14.72
N ALA A 605 19.47 23.35 15.16
CA ALA A 605 18.26 22.55 15.35
C ALA A 605 17.23 23.21 16.28
N ASN A 606 17.69 23.97 17.29
CA ASN A 606 16.82 24.66 18.24
C ASN A 606 16.43 26.06 17.77
N LEU A 607 17.30 26.74 17.02
CA LEU A 607 17.06 28.11 16.59
C LEU A 607 16.14 28.22 15.37
N LYS A 608 16.07 27.21 14.51
CA LYS A 608 15.22 27.24 13.30
C LYS A 608 13.70 27.34 13.58
N GLY A 609 13.25 26.97 14.79
CA GLY A 609 11.85 27.09 15.22
C GLY A 609 11.53 28.37 16.00
N THR A 610 12.49 29.29 16.14
CA THR A 610 12.32 30.54 16.89
C THR A 610 11.76 31.65 15.98
N LEU A 611 11.52 32.85 16.54
CA LEU A 611 11.04 34.00 15.77
C LEU A 611 12.21 34.90 15.35
N ALA A 612 12.17 35.41 14.12
CA ALA A 612 13.04 36.50 13.70
C ALA A 612 12.67 37.82 14.42
N PRO A 613 13.59 38.81 14.51
CA PRO A 613 13.29 40.12 15.12
C PRO A 613 12.10 40.87 14.50
N GLY A 614 11.81 40.62 13.22
CA GLY A 614 10.66 41.20 12.50
C GLY A 614 9.40 40.34 12.49
N GLY A 615 9.38 39.21 13.21
CA GLY A 615 8.37 38.16 13.07
C GLY A 615 8.71 37.18 11.93
N GLY A 616 8.10 35.98 11.97
CA GLY A 616 8.38 34.90 11.02
C GLY A 616 9.60 34.05 11.38
N THR A 617 9.95 33.10 10.50
CA THR A 617 11.05 32.15 10.72
C THR A 617 12.41 32.81 10.41
N PRO A 618 13.40 32.70 11.30
CA PRO A 618 14.69 33.31 11.08
C PRO A 618 15.47 32.60 9.96
N GLU A 619 15.95 33.39 9.00
CA GLU A 619 16.68 32.91 7.82
C GLU A 619 18.17 32.72 8.10
N ARG A 620 18.71 31.59 7.65
CA ARG A 620 20.14 31.33 7.68
C ARG A 620 20.80 31.92 6.44
N LYS A 621 21.84 32.72 6.63
CA LYS A 621 22.57 33.39 5.54
C LYS A 621 24.05 33.02 5.59
N ARG A 622 24.71 33.00 4.43
CA ARG A 622 26.17 32.82 4.38
C ARG A 622 26.84 33.99 5.11
N ALA A 623 27.84 33.70 5.93
CA ALA A 623 28.53 34.70 6.75
C ALA A 623 30.05 34.48 6.73
N PRO A 624 30.86 35.53 6.91
CA PRO A 624 32.29 35.39 7.14
C PRO A 624 32.53 34.63 8.45
N CYS A 625 33.51 33.73 8.47
CA CYS A 625 33.90 33.07 9.71
C CYS A 625 34.73 34.03 10.59
N PRO A 626 34.45 34.14 11.90
CA PRO A 626 35.20 35.00 12.83
C PRO A 626 36.70 34.70 12.90
N ASP A 627 37.13 33.49 12.57
CA ASP A 627 38.51 33.02 12.56
C ASP A 627 39.11 32.92 11.14
N GLY A 628 38.41 33.43 10.12
CA GLY A 628 38.85 33.36 8.73
C GLY A 628 38.66 31.99 8.04
N ALA A 629 38.02 31.02 8.71
CA ALA A 629 37.63 29.76 8.07
C ALA A 629 36.59 29.97 6.95
N SER A 630 36.25 28.90 6.23
CA SER A 630 35.21 28.90 5.20
C SER A 630 33.95 28.17 5.66
N GLY A 631 32.80 28.51 5.05
CA GLY A 631 31.54 27.77 5.25
C GLY A 631 30.71 28.21 6.45
N CYS A 632 31.03 29.35 7.07
CA CYS A 632 30.18 29.89 8.12
C CYS A 632 28.88 30.45 7.58
N SER A 633 27.91 30.48 8.48
CA SER A 633 26.57 31.01 8.24
C SER A 633 26.10 31.72 9.49
N SER A 634 25.21 32.69 9.35
CA SER A 634 24.61 33.38 10.48
C SER A 634 23.09 33.33 10.44
N ILE A 635 22.50 33.46 11.61
CA ILE A 635 21.06 33.67 11.83
C ILE A 635 20.93 34.83 12.82
N VAL A 636 19.83 35.58 12.74
CA VAL A 636 19.43 36.52 13.79
C VAL A 636 18.04 36.14 14.24
N PHE A 637 17.90 35.80 15.51
CA PHE A 637 16.61 35.47 16.12
C PHE A 637 16.27 36.46 17.23
N SER A 638 15.01 36.49 17.65
CA SER A 638 14.52 37.31 18.73
C SER A 638 14.49 36.51 20.03
N MET A 639 15.12 37.04 21.07
CA MET A 639 15.06 36.52 22.43
C MET A 639 14.65 37.64 23.36
N GLU A 640 13.49 37.51 24.03
CA GLU A 640 12.94 38.55 24.90
C GLU A 640 12.78 39.91 24.18
N GLY A 641 12.52 39.89 22.86
CA GLY A 641 12.39 41.09 22.03
C GLY A 641 13.73 41.69 21.56
N HIS A 642 14.86 41.10 21.95
CA HIS A 642 16.19 41.53 21.53
C HIS A 642 16.74 40.69 20.37
N PRO A 643 17.38 41.32 19.37
CA PRO A 643 18.03 40.59 18.28
C PRO A 643 19.31 39.91 18.78
N VAL A 644 19.40 38.60 18.58
CA VAL A 644 20.55 37.77 18.96
C VAL A 644 21.16 37.16 17.71
N PRO A 645 22.26 37.72 17.18
CA PRO A 645 22.97 37.12 16.07
C PRO A 645 23.78 35.91 16.55
N VAL A 646 23.69 34.82 15.79
CA VAL A 646 24.46 33.59 15.98
C VAL A 646 25.18 33.27 14.68
N THR A 647 26.49 33.05 14.77
CA THR A 647 27.31 32.57 13.67
C THR A 647 27.65 31.10 13.91
N PHE A 648 27.37 30.25 12.93
CA PHE A 648 27.68 28.83 12.93
C PHE A 648 28.92 28.52 12.09
N ASP A 649 29.66 27.48 12.48
CA ASP A 649 30.72 26.92 11.67
C ASP A 649 30.19 26.06 10.49
N ALA A 650 31.10 25.51 9.69
CA ALA A 650 30.76 24.63 8.56
C ALA A 650 30.02 23.35 8.98
N GLN A 651 30.05 22.98 10.26
CA GLN A 651 29.37 21.82 10.84
C GLN A 651 28.03 22.18 11.49
N LYS A 652 27.53 23.40 11.26
CA LYS A 652 26.28 23.95 11.82
C LYS A 652 26.30 24.08 13.36
N ARG A 653 27.48 24.11 13.98
CA ARG A 653 27.63 24.33 15.44
C ARG A 653 27.80 25.82 15.73
N PRO A 654 27.22 26.35 16.83
CA PRO A 654 27.39 27.76 17.16
C PRO A 654 28.87 28.03 17.41
N LYS A 655 29.36 29.15 16.85
CA LYS A 655 30.75 29.59 16.95
C LYS A 655 30.86 30.90 17.71
N VAL A 656 29.94 31.84 17.43
CA VAL A 656 29.82 33.10 18.16
C VAL A 656 28.33 33.40 18.32
N VAL A 657 27.92 33.77 19.53
CA VAL A 657 26.59 34.31 19.83
C VAL A 657 26.80 35.66 20.50
N THR A 658 26.20 36.72 19.95
CA THR A 658 26.28 38.04 20.57
C THR A 658 24.97 38.31 21.31
N PHE A 659 25.05 38.49 22.63
CA PHE A 659 23.90 38.83 23.46
C PHE A 659 24.22 40.10 24.24
N GLU A 660 23.37 41.13 24.14
CA GLU A 660 23.57 42.44 24.79
C GLU A 660 24.96 43.06 24.55
N GLY A 661 25.53 42.84 23.36
CA GLY A 661 26.86 43.34 22.99
C GLY A 661 28.05 42.55 23.57
N GLN A 662 27.80 41.42 24.24
CA GLN A 662 28.84 40.49 24.68
C GLN A 662 28.87 39.25 23.79
N ASP A 663 30.07 38.86 23.37
CA ASP A 663 30.28 37.65 22.57
C ASP A 663 30.49 36.44 23.46
N MET A 664 29.68 35.42 23.21
CA MET A 664 29.87 34.05 23.66
C MET A 664 30.55 33.26 22.54
N VAL A 665 31.83 32.94 22.71
CA VAL A 665 32.62 32.25 21.69
C VAL A 665 32.72 30.76 22.02
N PHE A 666 32.37 29.91 21.07
CA PHE A 666 32.38 28.46 21.20
C PHE A 666 33.53 27.86 20.40
N GLN A 667 34.23 26.91 21.01
CA GLN A 667 35.24 26.09 20.37
C GLN A 667 34.92 24.62 20.64
N TYR A 668 35.27 23.76 19.69
CA TYR A 668 35.06 22.31 19.75
C TYR A 668 36.38 21.60 19.48
N GLY A 669 36.67 20.54 20.25
CA GLY A 669 37.90 19.79 20.06
C GLY A 669 38.32 19.02 21.30
N THR A 670 39.64 18.85 21.44
CA THR A 670 40.25 18.21 22.61
C THR A 670 41.30 19.16 23.17
N TRP A 671 41.21 19.44 24.46
CA TRP A 671 42.19 20.25 25.18
C TRP A 671 42.86 19.43 26.26
N SER A 672 44.08 19.85 26.62
CA SER A 672 44.69 19.37 27.85
C SER A 672 44.00 20.03 29.03
N VAL A 673 43.13 19.29 29.70
CA VAL A 673 42.41 19.69 30.89
C VAL A 673 42.96 18.88 32.06
N ARG A 674 43.22 19.51 33.21
CA ARG A 674 43.70 18.75 34.37
C ARG A 674 42.54 17.87 34.86
N ARG A 675 42.83 16.61 35.15
CA ARG A 675 41.86 15.69 35.76
C ARG A 675 41.95 15.80 37.27
N PRO A 676 40.86 16.18 37.97
CA PRO A 676 40.84 16.16 39.41
C PRO A 676 41.18 14.77 39.95
N PRO A 677 41.95 14.64 41.04
CA PRO A 677 42.30 13.35 41.60
C PRO A 677 41.04 12.58 42.04
N GLY A 678 40.89 11.35 41.55
CA GLY A 678 39.76 10.48 41.89
C GLY A 678 38.45 10.80 41.17
N TRP A 679 38.49 11.54 40.06
CA TRP A 679 37.35 11.76 39.14
C TRP A 679 37.48 10.88 37.90
#